data_AF-A0A5C7M8M8-F1
#
_entry.id   AF-A0A5C7M8M8-F1
#
_cell.length_a   1.000
_cell.length_b   1.000
_cell.length_c   1.000
_cell.angle_alpha   90.00
_cell.angle_beta   90.00
_cell.angle_gamma   90.00
#
_symmetry.space_group_name_H-M   'P 1'
#
loop_
_entity.id
_entity.type
_entity.pdbx_description
1 polymer ?
#
loop_
_entity_poly.entity_id
_entity_poly.type
_entity_poly.pdbx_seq_one_letter_code
_entity_poly.pdbx_strand_id
1 'polypeptide(L)'
;MATPLIFRAFGGMLPKISPRLLPETAAYSAQNVKLQSGELRPINGPRLTYLPDKTMPPQTIYRARNGTVAYGWFSWPTDVDVVRAPLSIEVESRFYWTGDGEPRFARYSDAVSGGGDNYPYAFFALGIPTPTVKPSVAPTGGTGSNVTRFYCYTFFSQFGEESAPSPLSDETINKIDATWAISGMVAFPTSGNSGTAVFSAGETTFTNSASAPTWLRVGDEIVISGQTVKVTAVPAAHQFKVAGDYSAALSWARKAPWNTTGMKRRLYRTTGTTGAFQLVHDDVGTTYNDTLTDAQIMGDELLSADWELPPVGLKGLCVHSSGALFAFVGNQLYATEPYQPHAWQRVTSTDYPIVGIAAFGSDVAIATEGNPYVVSGVEPASMTPEKIDGMYPCVSKRSVVSVGAGAIYASNHGLIYVGQGGIKVLTEDFYTRDEWQPLYPASMVSEYTNGRLYVAYRTLLGESGILFFDGALHLSYGLDVDELYADQTSGELYIGTEEGISLFDSPISYPLVANWRSRDVVLPTPVNLGAAKIDFKVAIDPATLAALIEQRETAIANNEALLAAGGFFGAMNFAAYNELGVNDSIAYYVPPIPPSNEIQFVLRDGEDVIFQKVVRDTKAFKLPAGMKYDTVSVEVSGQGTVYEIRLAETMSGLKAV
;
A
#
# COMPACT_ATOMS: atom_id res chain seq x y z
N MET A 1 45.62 33.84 -18.06
CA MET A 1 44.99 32.54 -18.35
C MET A 1 43.69 32.52 -17.59
N ALA A 2 42.54 32.48 -18.29
CA ALA A 2 41.27 32.33 -17.61
C ALA A 2 41.21 30.96 -16.92
N THR A 3 40.81 30.96 -15.65
CA THR A 3 40.58 29.74 -14.88
C THR A 3 39.54 28.89 -15.61
N PRO A 4 39.76 27.56 -15.80
CA PRO A 4 38.77 26.72 -16.44
C PRO A 4 37.50 26.65 -15.58
N LEU A 5 36.35 26.55 -16.24
CA LEU A 5 35.09 26.22 -15.59
C LEU A 5 35.09 24.73 -15.28
N ILE A 6 34.86 24.40 -14.02
CA ILE A 6 34.88 23.03 -13.52
C ILE A 6 33.52 22.75 -12.87
N PHE A 7 32.84 21.72 -13.37
CA PHE A 7 31.64 21.17 -12.75
C PHE A 7 32.01 19.85 -12.08
N ARG A 8 31.87 19.81 -10.75
CA ARG A 8 32.13 18.67 -9.86
C ARG A 8 31.24 18.79 -8.63
N ALA A 9 31.18 17.75 -7.80
CA ALA A 9 30.28 17.71 -6.64
C ALA A 9 28.82 17.99 -7.06
N PHE A 10 28.34 17.21 -8.04
CA PHE A 10 27.03 17.38 -8.66
C PHE A 10 25.93 17.30 -7.59
N GLY A 11 25.03 18.28 -7.57
CA GLY A 11 23.89 18.40 -6.64
C GLY A 11 22.54 18.28 -7.32
N GLY A 12 21.48 18.20 -6.51
CA GLY A 12 20.10 18.02 -6.96
C GLY A 12 19.43 19.27 -7.52
N MET A 13 18.15 19.14 -7.85
CA MET A 13 17.35 20.20 -8.47
C MET A 13 16.71 21.14 -7.44
N LEU A 14 16.58 22.42 -7.79
CA LEU A 14 15.87 23.44 -6.99
C LEU A 14 14.93 24.25 -7.90
N PRO A 15 13.76 23.69 -8.28
CA PRO A 15 12.87 24.27 -9.29
C PRO A 15 12.47 25.73 -9.03
N LYS A 16 12.16 26.06 -7.77
CA LYS A 16 11.75 27.39 -7.31
C LYS A 16 12.77 28.51 -7.61
N ILE A 17 14.04 28.17 -7.82
CA ILE A 17 15.12 29.13 -8.03
C ILE A 17 15.45 29.22 -9.52
N SER A 18 15.51 30.46 -10.04
CA SER A 18 15.93 30.72 -11.41
C SER A 18 17.29 30.08 -11.73
N PRO A 19 17.49 29.51 -12.93
CA PRO A 19 18.72 28.80 -13.31
C PRO A 19 20.02 29.57 -13.08
N ARG A 20 19.95 30.91 -13.13
CA ARG A 20 21.10 31.82 -12.92
C ARG A 20 21.46 32.02 -11.44
N LEU A 21 20.50 31.84 -10.54
CA LEU A 21 20.65 32.04 -9.09
C LEU A 21 20.84 30.71 -8.34
N LEU A 22 20.87 29.59 -9.07
CA LEU A 22 21.16 28.29 -8.49
C LEU A 22 22.57 28.28 -7.85
N PRO A 23 22.73 27.62 -6.69
CA PRO A 23 24.05 27.34 -6.11
C PRO A 23 24.98 26.65 -7.10
N GLU A 24 26.29 26.81 -6.94
CA GLU A 24 27.29 26.32 -7.90
C GLU A 24 27.19 24.81 -8.19
N THR A 25 26.82 24.02 -7.18
CA THR A 25 26.68 22.58 -7.27
C THR A 25 25.28 22.13 -7.69
N ALA A 26 24.27 23.00 -7.66
CA ALA A 26 22.88 22.64 -7.93
C ALA A 26 22.62 22.42 -9.43
N ALA A 27 21.63 21.59 -9.72
CA ALA A 27 21.19 21.28 -11.07
C ALA A 27 19.94 22.06 -11.43
N TYR A 28 19.82 22.44 -12.70
CA TYR A 28 18.53 22.81 -13.28
C TYR A 28 17.66 21.57 -13.52
N SER A 29 18.27 20.49 -14.02
CA SER A 29 17.59 19.20 -14.22
C SER A 29 18.50 18.07 -13.74
N ALA A 30 17.93 17.12 -13.01
CA ALA A 30 18.61 15.92 -12.52
C ALA A 30 17.62 14.75 -12.58
N GLN A 31 17.74 13.93 -13.63
CA GLN A 31 16.88 12.79 -13.89
C GLN A 31 17.69 11.49 -13.91
N ASN A 32 17.16 10.43 -13.26
CA ASN A 32 17.77 9.09 -13.25
C ASN A 32 19.22 9.07 -12.72
N VAL A 33 19.54 9.95 -11.76
CA VAL A 33 20.89 10.11 -11.21
C VAL A 33 20.93 9.87 -9.70
N LYS A 34 22.06 9.39 -9.18
CA LYS A 34 22.46 9.35 -7.77
C LYS A 34 23.60 10.32 -7.59
N LEU A 35 23.46 11.23 -6.64
CA LEU A 35 24.40 12.34 -6.43
C LEU A 35 25.04 12.34 -5.03
N GLN A 36 24.76 11.33 -4.19
CA GLN A 36 25.19 11.30 -2.79
C GLN A 36 26.72 11.24 -2.62
N SER A 37 27.44 10.68 -3.60
CA SER A 37 28.92 10.66 -3.59
C SER A 37 29.55 11.93 -4.18
N GLY A 38 28.74 12.88 -4.66
CA GLY A 38 29.20 14.04 -5.42
C GLY A 38 29.57 13.73 -6.88
N GLU A 39 29.47 12.47 -7.29
CA GLU A 39 29.60 12.01 -8.68
C GLU A 39 28.21 11.93 -9.31
N LEU A 40 28.13 12.09 -10.63
CA LEU A 40 26.90 11.81 -11.37
C LEU A 40 26.89 10.34 -11.73
N ARG A 41 26.19 9.54 -10.91
CA ARG A 41 26.05 8.10 -11.14
C ARG A 41 24.64 7.78 -11.61
N PRO A 42 24.45 7.05 -12.71
CA PRO A 42 23.12 6.61 -13.12
C PRO A 42 22.48 5.67 -12.10
N ILE A 43 21.15 5.73 -12.04
CA ILE A 43 20.32 4.75 -11.32
C ILE A 43 20.23 3.49 -12.16
N ASN A 44 20.14 2.32 -11.52
CA ASN A 44 19.93 1.09 -12.25
C ASN A 44 18.46 0.90 -12.62
N GLY A 45 18.21 0.26 -13.77
CA GLY A 45 16.86 -0.04 -14.20
C GLY A 45 16.11 -0.92 -13.20
N PRO A 46 14.77 -0.84 -13.17
CA PRO A 46 13.98 -1.75 -12.36
C PRO A 46 14.17 -3.19 -12.84
N ARG A 47 13.99 -4.16 -11.92
CA ARG A 47 14.06 -5.59 -12.25
C ARG A 47 12.76 -6.28 -11.93
N LEU A 48 12.08 -6.82 -12.95
CA LEU A 48 10.90 -7.66 -12.76
C LEU A 48 11.22 -8.79 -11.80
N THR A 49 10.51 -8.80 -10.67
CA THR A 49 10.70 -9.76 -9.58
C THR A 49 9.51 -10.70 -9.48
N TYR A 50 8.31 -10.21 -9.82
CA TYR A 50 7.10 -10.99 -9.72
C TYR A 50 6.03 -10.49 -10.71
N LEU A 51 5.25 -11.42 -11.28
CA LEU A 51 4.14 -11.13 -12.16
C LEU A 51 2.87 -11.74 -11.56
N PRO A 52 1.98 -10.94 -10.95
CA PRO A 52 0.72 -11.45 -10.41
C PRO A 52 -0.23 -11.92 -11.53
N ASP A 53 -0.99 -12.98 -11.28
CA ASP A 53 -2.12 -13.41 -12.14
C ASP A 53 -3.40 -12.64 -11.74
N LYS A 54 -3.31 -11.31 -11.81
CA LYS A 54 -4.40 -10.35 -11.58
C LYS A 54 -4.34 -9.24 -12.61
N THR A 55 -5.40 -8.42 -12.67
CA THR A 55 -5.42 -7.25 -13.56
C THR A 55 -4.27 -6.30 -13.24
N MET A 56 -3.57 -5.89 -14.29
CA MET A 56 -2.43 -4.98 -14.26
C MET A 56 -2.78 -3.65 -14.94
N PRO A 57 -2.14 -2.52 -14.55
CA PRO A 57 -1.22 -2.40 -13.42
C PRO A 57 -1.94 -2.48 -12.06
N PRO A 58 -1.28 -2.93 -10.98
CA PRO A 58 -1.89 -3.02 -9.67
C PRO A 58 -2.07 -1.61 -9.09
N GLN A 59 -3.19 -1.37 -8.40
CA GLN A 59 -3.38 -0.16 -7.60
C GLN A 59 -2.84 -0.31 -6.17
N THR A 60 -2.60 -1.54 -5.72
CA THR A 60 -1.97 -1.84 -4.42
C THR A 60 -1.22 -3.16 -4.51
N ILE A 61 -0.02 -3.19 -3.96
CA ILE A 61 0.78 -4.40 -3.78
C ILE A 61 1.25 -4.55 -2.34
N TYR A 62 1.42 -5.77 -1.86
CA TYR A 62 1.93 -6.05 -0.53
C TYR A 62 2.66 -7.38 -0.49
N ARG A 63 3.87 -7.38 0.10
CA ARG A 63 4.67 -8.59 0.24
C ARG A 63 4.32 -9.31 1.53
N ALA A 64 3.37 -10.24 1.46
CA ALA A 64 2.96 -11.07 2.57
C ALA A 64 4.07 -12.08 2.92
N ARG A 65 4.58 -12.03 4.16
CA ARG A 65 5.63 -12.94 4.67
C ARG A 65 5.10 -13.80 5.81
N ASN A 66 5.52 -15.06 5.85
CA ASN A 66 5.26 -15.98 6.96
C ASN A 66 6.57 -16.60 7.46
N GLY A 67 6.92 -16.28 8.71
CA GLY A 67 8.24 -16.57 9.25
C GLY A 67 9.35 -15.89 8.45
N THR A 68 10.50 -16.55 8.34
CA THR A 68 11.71 -15.97 7.73
C THR A 68 11.84 -16.22 6.23
N VAL A 69 11.21 -17.27 5.71
CA VAL A 69 11.47 -17.77 4.33
C VAL A 69 10.26 -17.64 3.41
N ALA A 70 9.05 -17.96 3.88
CA ALA A 70 7.87 -17.99 3.01
C ALA A 70 7.37 -16.57 2.73
N TYR A 71 7.14 -16.25 1.46
CA TYR A 71 6.52 -15.01 1.04
C TYR A 71 5.61 -15.21 -0.19
N GLY A 72 4.62 -14.34 -0.32
CA GLY A 72 3.74 -14.21 -1.49
C GLY A 72 3.41 -12.74 -1.74
N TRP A 73 3.19 -12.37 -2.99
CA TRP A 73 2.80 -11.01 -3.35
C TRP A 73 1.29 -10.91 -3.47
N PHE A 74 0.69 -10.15 -2.57
CA PHE A 74 -0.70 -9.76 -2.67
C PHE A 74 -0.80 -8.56 -3.61
N SER A 75 -1.79 -8.58 -4.49
CA SER A 75 -2.07 -7.47 -5.40
C SER A 75 -3.56 -7.23 -5.54
N TRP A 76 -3.93 -5.97 -5.77
CA TRP A 76 -5.31 -5.54 -6.00
C TRP A 76 -5.39 -4.53 -7.15
N PRO A 77 -6.46 -4.59 -7.96
CA PRO A 77 -6.76 -3.57 -8.97
C PRO A 77 -7.42 -2.31 -8.37
N THR A 78 -7.60 -2.27 -7.04
CA THR A 78 -8.21 -1.19 -6.27
C THR A 78 -7.28 -0.72 -5.16
N ASP A 79 -7.41 0.53 -4.73
CA ASP A 79 -6.75 1.09 -3.55
C ASP A 79 -7.14 0.34 -2.26
N VAL A 80 -6.18 -0.36 -1.67
CA VAL A 80 -6.33 -1.20 -0.48
C VAL A 80 -5.27 -0.84 0.57
N ASP A 81 -5.67 -0.75 1.83
CA ASP A 81 -4.74 -0.61 2.95
C ASP A 81 -4.62 -1.96 3.66
N VAL A 82 -3.40 -2.48 3.77
CA VAL A 82 -3.12 -3.82 4.29
C VAL A 82 -2.06 -3.78 5.38
N VAL A 83 -2.30 -4.53 6.45
CA VAL A 83 -1.41 -4.65 7.59
C VAL A 83 -1.21 -6.11 7.99
N ARG A 84 -0.03 -6.42 8.51
CA ARG A 84 0.26 -7.70 9.18
C ARG A 84 0.02 -7.53 10.68
N ALA A 85 -0.73 -8.44 11.30
CA ALA A 85 -0.91 -8.39 12.74
C ALA A 85 0.41 -8.63 13.50
N PRO A 86 0.63 -7.96 14.64
CA PRO A 86 1.81 -8.13 15.47
C PRO A 86 1.72 -9.42 16.31
N LEU A 87 1.69 -10.56 15.63
CA LEU A 87 1.70 -11.88 16.26
C LEU A 87 3.12 -12.41 16.41
N SER A 88 3.31 -13.34 17.36
CA SER A 88 4.57 -14.08 17.51
C SER A 88 4.99 -14.71 16.17
N ILE A 89 6.29 -14.75 15.91
CA ILE A 89 6.84 -15.35 14.69
C ILE A 89 6.58 -16.86 14.59
N GLU A 90 6.33 -17.52 15.72
CA GLU A 90 5.96 -18.94 15.81
C GLU A 90 4.50 -19.21 15.43
N VAL A 91 3.69 -18.15 15.34
CA VAL A 91 2.29 -18.24 14.91
C VAL A 91 2.22 -17.85 13.44
N GLU A 92 1.37 -18.56 12.71
CA GLU A 92 1.09 -18.23 11.32
C GLU A 92 0.68 -16.76 11.16
N SER A 93 1.28 -16.08 10.19
CA SER A 93 1.03 -14.66 9.95
C SER A 93 -0.40 -14.41 9.48
N ARG A 94 -1.04 -13.40 10.06
CA ARG A 94 -2.39 -12.93 9.68
C ARG A 94 -2.30 -11.53 9.08
N PHE A 95 -3.00 -11.33 7.98
CA PHE A 95 -3.08 -10.08 7.25
C PHE A 95 -4.52 -9.56 7.29
N TYR A 96 -4.67 -8.26 7.51
CA TYR A 96 -5.94 -7.56 7.58
C TYR A 96 -5.90 -6.45 6.54
N TRP A 97 -7.00 -6.22 5.84
CA TRP A 97 -7.07 -5.14 4.86
C TRP A 97 -8.45 -4.53 4.70
N THR A 98 -8.45 -3.32 4.16
CA THR A 98 -9.63 -2.48 3.90
C THR A 98 -9.53 -1.82 2.52
N GLY A 99 -10.64 -1.39 1.92
CA GLY A 99 -10.66 -0.71 0.61
C GLY A 99 -11.23 -1.54 -0.55
N ASP A 100 -11.22 -2.87 -0.45
CA ASP A 100 -11.85 -3.81 -1.39
C ASP A 100 -13.12 -4.42 -0.77
N GLY A 101 -14.17 -3.61 -0.61
CA GLY A 101 -15.44 -4.04 0.00
C GLY A 101 -15.46 -3.90 1.52
N GLU A 102 -16.04 -4.89 2.22
CA GLU A 102 -15.98 -4.95 3.68
C GLU A 102 -14.56 -5.25 4.19
N PRO A 103 -14.22 -4.91 5.46
CA PRO A 103 -12.93 -5.27 6.05
C PRO A 103 -12.72 -6.77 6.05
N ARG A 104 -11.54 -7.19 5.61
CA ARG A 104 -11.21 -8.61 5.36
C ARG A 104 -9.92 -9.00 6.08
N PHE A 105 -9.76 -10.29 6.30
CA PHE A 105 -8.51 -10.86 6.77
C PHE A 105 -8.25 -12.24 6.16
N ALA A 106 -7.00 -12.67 6.20
CA ALA A 106 -6.61 -14.03 5.85
C ALA A 106 -5.37 -14.45 6.64
N ARG A 107 -5.25 -15.75 6.90
CA ARG A 107 -3.96 -16.35 7.26
C ARG A 107 -3.12 -16.50 6.00
N TYR A 108 -1.81 -16.59 6.18
CA TYR A 108 -0.90 -16.79 5.06
C TYR A 108 -1.29 -17.99 4.19
N SER A 109 -1.53 -19.17 4.79
CA SER A 109 -1.89 -20.40 4.08
C SER A 109 -3.20 -20.28 3.29
N ASP A 110 -4.21 -19.62 3.84
CA ASP A 110 -5.48 -19.39 3.14
C ASP A 110 -5.25 -18.46 1.93
N ALA A 111 -4.53 -17.36 2.14
CA ALA A 111 -4.30 -16.36 1.11
C ALA A 111 -3.46 -16.89 -0.07
N VAL A 112 -2.58 -17.88 0.14
CA VAL A 112 -1.73 -18.45 -0.92
C VAL A 112 -2.21 -19.82 -1.44
N SER A 113 -3.36 -20.31 -0.99
CA SER A 113 -3.83 -21.67 -1.29
C SER A 113 -4.20 -21.94 -2.76
N GLY A 114 -4.48 -20.90 -3.56
CA GLY A 114 -4.99 -21.04 -4.93
C GLY A 114 -3.95 -21.42 -6.00
N GLY A 115 -2.66 -21.28 -5.70
CA GLY A 115 -1.59 -21.38 -6.70
C GLY A 115 -1.65 -20.27 -7.77
N GLY A 116 -0.74 -20.34 -8.74
CA GLY A 116 -0.78 -19.49 -9.93
C GLY A 116 -0.55 -18.00 -9.70
N ASP A 117 0.02 -17.58 -8.57
CA ASP A 117 0.36 -16.16 -8.30
C ASP A 117 -0.84 -15.19 -8.27
N ASN A 118 -2.04 -15.72 -8.02
CA ASN A 118 -3.27 -14.97 -7.83
C ASN A 118 -3.60 -14.78 -6.33
N TYR A 119 -2.89 -13.87 -5.66
CA TYR A 119 -3.02 -13.66 -4.22
C TYR A 119 -3.51 -12.24 -3.84
N PRO A 120 -4.29 -12.09 -2.75
CA PRO A 120 -4.82 -13.16 -1.90
C PRO A 120 -5.92 -13.96 -2.61
N TYR A 121 -5.94 -15.27 -2.40
CA TYR A 121 -6.89 -16.21 -2.97
C TYR A 121 -8.11 -16.44 -2.07
N ALA A 122 -7.91 -17.03 -0.87
CA ALA A 122 -8.97 -17.21 0.12
C ALA A 122 -8.85 -16.19 1.26
N PHE A 123 -9.99 -15.68 1.70
CA PHE A 123 -10.09 -14.63 2.72
C PHE A 123 -11.45 -14.66 3.41
N PHE A 124 -11.54 -14.00 4.57
CA PHE A 124 -12.72 -13.96 5.42
C PHE A 124 -13.09 -12.51 5.77
N ALA A 125 -14.35 -12.28 6.11
CA ALA A 125 -14.78 -11.00 6.68
C ALA A 125 -14.17 -10.82 8.08
N LEU A 126 -13.67 -9.62 8.37
CA LEU A 126 -13.12 -9.27 9.68
C LEU A 126 -14.25 -9.07 10.70
N GLY A 127 -14.04 -9.62 11.91
CA GLY A 127 -15.01 -9.54 13.00
C GLY A 127 -15.87 -10.79 13.15
N ILE A 128 -16.51 -10.93 14.31
CA ILE A 128 -17.48 -12.00 14.60
C ILE A 128 -18.87 -11.38 14.78
N PRO A 129 -19.88 -11.82 14.02
CA PRO A 129 -21.23 -11.29 14.15
C PRO A 129 -21.82 -11.47 15.55
N THR A 130 -22.44 -10.42 16.09
CA THR A 130 -23.12 -10.45 17.38
C THR A 130 -24.42 -11.26 17.30
N PRO A 131 -24.67 -12.23 18.19
CA PRO A 131 -25.94 -12.94 18.21
C PRO A 131 -27.11 -12.00 18.55
N THR A 132 -28.20 -12.05 17.79
CA THR A 132 -29.27 -11.04 17.86
C THR A 132 -30.50 -11.46 18.68
N VAL A 133 -30.54 -12.70 19.17
CA VAL A 133 -31.70 -13.25 19.89
C VAL A 133 -31.32 -13.56 21.32
N LYS A 134 -32.12 -13.07 22.28
CA LYS A 134 -31.95 -13.36 23.71
C LYS A 134 -32.18 -14.85 24.02
N PRO A 135 -31.41 -15.45 24.94
CA PRO A 135 -31.69 -16.81 25.39
C PRO A 135 -32.99 -16.87 26.21
N SER A 136 -33.73 -17.96 26.05
CA SER A 136 -34.93 -18.28 26.84
C SER A 136 -34.53 -19.16 28.03
N VAL A 137 -35.04 -18.82 29.22
CA VAL A 137 -34.63 -19.43 30.49
C VAL A 137 -35.86 -20.03 31.19
N ALA A 138 -35.85 -21.34 31.43
CA ALA A 138 -36.97 -22.08 32.00
C ALA A 138 -36.51 -23.00 33.15
N PRO A 139 -36.24 -22.45 34.35
CA PRO A 139 -35.72 -23.23 35.45
C PRO A 139 -36.77 -24.14 36.06
N THR A 140 -36.38 -25.36 36.42
CA THR A 140 -37.27 -26.38 37.01
C THR A 140 -36.62 -27.05 38.24
N GLY A 141 -37.43 -27.30 39.26
CA GLY A 141 -37.00 -28.01 40.48
C GLY A 141 -36.24 -27.14 41.49
N GLY A 142 -35.48 -27.79 42.36
CA GLY A 142 -34.69 -27.17 43.43
C GLY A 142 -35.45 -26.99 44.75
N THR A 143 -34.68 -26.86 45.85
CA THR A 143 -35.18 -26.69 47.22
C THR A 143 -34.55 -25.51 47.97
N GLY A 144 -33.52 -24.90 47.41
CA GLY A 144 -32.74 -23.83 48.05
C GLY A 144 -33.40 -22.45 48.05
N SER A 145 -32.60 -21.43 48.35
CA SER A 145 -33.05 -20.03 48.30
C SER A 145 -33.30 -19.57 46.86
N ASN A 146 -34.20 -18.59 46.71
CA ASN A 146 -34.42 -17.96 45.42
C ASN A 146 -33.21 -17.10 45.04
N VAL A 147 -32.83 -17.16 43.78
CA VAL A 147 -31.83 -16.30 43.15
C VAL A 147 -32.38 -15.74 41.85
N THR A 148 -31.97 -14.52 41.52
CA THR A 148 -32.24 -13.88 40.24
C THR A 148 -31.05 -14.12 39.33
N ARG A 149 -31.29 -14.60 38.10
CA ARG A 149 -30.24 -14.79 37.10
C ARG A 149 -30.62 -14.17 35.77
N PHE A 150 -29.63 -13.56 35.12
CA PHE A 150 -29.66 -13.17 33.71
C PHE A 150 -28.63 -13.98 32.95
N TYR A 151 -28.94 -14.34 31.72
CA TYR A 151 -28.05 -15.09 30.83
C TYR A 151 -27.85 -14.31 29.52
N CYS A 152 -26.64 -14.40 28.98
CA CYS A 152 -26.30 -14.00 27.62
C CYS A 152 -25.26 -14.96 27.05
N TYR A 153 -25.04 -14.90 25.74
CA TYR A 153 -24.05 -15.75 25.08
C TYR A 153 -23.33 -15.00 23.97
N THR A 154 -22.10 -15.43 23.68
CA THR A 154 -21.23 -14.87 22.64
C THR A 154 -20.81 -15.99 21.67
N PHE A 155 -20.29 -15.59 20.52
CA PHE A 155 -19.55 -16.48 19.64
C PHE A 155 -18.05 -16.31 19.83
N PHE A 156 -17.33 -17.42 19.91
CA PHE A 156 -15.89 -17.44 20.17
C PHE A 156 -15.18 -18.22 19.07
N SER A 157 -14.22 -17.60 18.39
CA SER A 157 -13.48 -18.24 17.29
C SER A 157 -12.31 -19.09 17.79
N GLN A 158 -11.81 -19.98 16.92
CA GLN A 158 -10.59 -20.74 17.18
C GLN A 158 -9.33 -19.86 17.35
N PHE A 159 -9.40 -18.56 17.06
CA PHE A 159 -8.29 -17.61 17.17
C PHE A 159 -8.30 -16.80 18.47
N GLY A 160 -9.20 -17.12 19.41
CA GLY A 160 -9.31 -16.37 20.67
C GLY A 160 -10.10 -15.08 20.55
N GLU A 161 -10.92 -14.95 19.50
CA GLU A 161 -11.71 -13.76 19.21
C GLU A 161 -13.14 -13.98 19.71
N GLU A 162 -13.78 -12.95 20.27
CA GLU A 162 -15.10 -13.05 20.87
C GLU A 162 -16.03 -11.97 20.30
N SER A 163 -17.31 -12.30 20.08
CA SER A 163 -18.31 -11.29 19.71
C SER A 163 -18.77 -10.48 20.93
N ALA A 164 -19.48 -9.38 20.68
CA ALA A 164 -20.39 -8.81 21.68
C ALA A 164 -21.43 -9.85 22.16
N PRO A 165 -21.97 -9.69 23.38
CA PRO A 165 -23.01 -10.58 23.90
C PRO A 165 -24.33 -10.42 23.16
N SER A 166 -25.10 -11.50 23.16
CA SER A 166 -26.51 -11.45 22.79
C SER A 166 -27.31 -10.57 23.75
N PRO A 167 -28.50 -10.08 23.32
CA PRO A 167 -29.40 -9.40 24.24
C PRO A 167 -29.68 -10.27 25.47
N LEU A 168 -29.74 -9.64 26.65
CA LEU A 168 -29.93 -10.36 27.91
C LEU A 168 -31.24 -11.15 27.92
N SER A 169 -31.24 -12.30 28.60
CA SER A 169 -32.46 -13.03 28.92
C SER A 169 -33.42 -12.17 29.75
N ASP A 170 -34.68 -12.59 29.80
CA ASP A 170 -35.60 -12.02 30.77
C ASP A 170 -35.15 -12.32 32.21
N GLU A 171 -35.46 -11.40 33.12
CA GLU A 171 -35.23 -11.60 34.55
C GLU A 171 -35.95 -12.87 35.00
N THR A 172 -35.19 -13.83 35.55
CA THR A 172 -35.75 -15.11 35.96
C THR A 172 -35.35 -15.41 37.40
N ILE A 173 -36.34 -15.71 38.23
CA ILE A 173 -36.17 -16.02 39.66
C ILE A 173 -36.55 -17.47 39.91
N ASN A 174 -35.61 -18.26 40.43
CA ASN A 174 -35.90 -19.62 40.90
C ASN A 174 -34.87 -20.09 41.93
N LYS A 175 -34.93 -21.36 42.32
CA LYS A 175 -34.07 -21.97 43.33
C LYS A 175 -32.61 -22.01 42.84
N ILE A 176 -31.69 -21.70 43.74
CA ILE A 176 -30.24 -21.71 43.46
C ILE A 176 -29.72 -23.07 42.96
N ASP A 177 -30.38 -24.15 43.38
CA ASP A 177 -30.12 -25.56 43.07
C ASP A 177 -31.10 -26.13 42.02
N ALA A 178 -31.92 -25.28 41.37
CA ALA A 178 -32.74 -25.69 40.24
C ALA A 178 -31.87 -26.06 39.02
N THR A 179 -32.45 -26.81 38.07
CA THR A 179 -31.87 -26.93 36.73
C THR A 179 -32.39 -25.77 35.88
N TRP A 180 -31.49 -24.89 35.44
CA TRP A 180 -31.80 -23.72 34.62
C TRP A 180 -31.68 -24.11 33.14
N ALA A 181 -32.78 -24.53 32.54
CA ALA A 181 -32.82 -24.93 31.14
C ALA A 181 -32.78 -23.68 30.25
N ILE A 182 -31.71 -23.55 29.46
CA ILE A 182 -31.44 -22.45 28.55
C ILE A 182 -31.69 -22.93 27.12
N SER A 183 -32.43 -22.16 26.35
CA SER A 183 -32.80 -22.48 24.96
C SER A 183 -32.90 -21.22 24.10
N GLY A 184 -33.21 -21.37 22.80
CA GLY A 184 -33.41 -20.24 21.89
C GLY A 184 -32.13 -19.53 21.45
N MET A 185 -30.95 -20.06 21.79
CA MET A 185 -29.67 -19.54 21.32
C MET A 185 -29.52 -19.85 19.82
N VAL A 186 -29.08 -18.85 19.03
CA VAL A 186 -29.04 -18.98 17.56
C VAL A 186 -27.85 -19.80 17.08
N ALA A 187 -28.01 -20.43 15.90
CA ALA A 187 -26.92 -21.10 15.19
C ALA A 187 -25.82 -20.11 14.80
N PHE A 188 -24.63 -20.63 14.48
CA PHE A 188 -23.51 -19.79 14.05
C PHE A 188 -23.81 -19.04 12.74
N PRO A 189 -23.15 -17.89 12.50
CA PRO A 189 -23.41 -17.07 11.33
C PRO A 189 -23.20 -17.81 10.01
N THR A 190 -24.14 -17.69 9.08
CA THR A 190 -24.03 -18.30 7.75
C THR A 190 -23.43 -17.32 6.74
N SER A 191 -22.57 -17.80 5.85
CA SER A 191 -21.94 -17.00 4.80
C SER A 191 -22.69 -17.02 3.46
N GLY A 192 -23.86 -17.65 3.40
CA GLY A 192 -24.68 -17.76 2.20
C GLY A 192 -25.91 -18.60 2.48
N ASN A 193 -26.97 -18.37 1.73
CA ASN A 193 -28.23 -19.07 1.93
C ASN A 193 -28.98 -19.24 0.59
N SER A 194 -29.95 -20.15 0.60
CA SER A 194 -30.95 -20.26 -0.45
C SER A 194 -32.22 -19.53 -0.04
N GLY A 195 -32.94 -18.96 -1.01
CA GLY A 195 -34.12 -18.14 -0.74
C GLY A 195 -34.92 -17.81 -1.99
N THR A 196 -35.86 -16.87 -1.83
CA THR A 196 -36.66 -16.31 -2.93
C THR A 196 -36.25 -14.87 -3.19
N ALA A 197 -36.36 -14.42 -4.44
CA ALA A 197 -35.98 -13.09 -4.86
C ALA A 197 -37.15 -12.42 -5.59
N VAL A 198 -37.47 -11.18 -5.23
CA VAL A 198 -38.55 -10.40 -5.86
C VAL A 198 -37.98 -9.06 -6.33
N PHE A 199 -38.09 -8.80 -7.63
CA PHE A 199 -37.67 -7.54 -8.22
C PHE A 199 -38.81 -6.52 -8.24
N SER A 200 -38.54 -5.31 -7.76
CA SER A 200 -39.47 -4.18 -7.82
C SER A 200 -38.73 -2.86 -7.68
N ALA A 201 -39.16 -1.83 -8.42
CA ALA A 201 -38.63 -0.48 -8.34
C ALA A 201 -37.08 -0.36 -8.47
N GLY A 202 -36.47 -1.21 -9.31
CA GLY A 202 -35.02 -1.15 -9.56
C GLY A 202 -34.15 -1.91 -8.54
N GLU A 203 -34.75 -2.53 -7.53
CA GLU A 203 -34.06 -3.37 -6.54
C GLU A 203 -34.67 -4.78 -6.48
N THR A 204 -33.84 -5.76 -6.12
CA THR A 204 -34.29 -7.11 -5.79
C THR A 204 -34.26 -7.31 -4.28
N THR A 205 -35.39 -7.72 -3.70
CA THR A 205 -35.47 -8.14 -2.31
C THR A 205 -35.31 -9.65 -2.21
N PHE A 206 -34.28 -10.10 -1.52
CA PHE A 206 -34.06 -11.51 -1.20
C PHE A 206 -34.66 -11.84 0.17
N THR A 207 -35.34 -12.98 0.26
CA THR A 207 -35.90 -13.51 1.51
C THR A 207 -35.40 -14.94 1.73
N ASN A 208 -34.65 -15.13 2.81
CA ASN A 208 -34.23 -16.44 3.31
C ASN A 208 -35.37 -17.15 4.03
N SER A 209 -35.19 -18.46 4.28
CA SER A 209 -36.00 -19.20 5.24
C SER A 209 -35.97 -18.55 6.63
N ALA A 210 -37.10 -18.61 7.36
CA ALA A 210 -37.26 -17.99 8.68
C ALA A 210 -36.28 -18.53 9.76
N SER A 211 -35.66 -19.68 9.53
CA SER A 211 -34.63 -20.25 10.42
C SER A 211 -33.20 -19.81 10.07
N ALA A 212 -32.99 -19.05 8.98
CA ALA A 212 -31.69 -18.71 8.44
C ALA A 212 -31.53 -17.18 8.32
N PRO A 213 -31.06 -16.49 9.38
CA PRO A 213 -30.76 -15.07 9.31
C PRO A 213 -29.67 -14.81 8.25
N THR A 214 -29.68 -13.62 7.65
CA THR A 214 -28.75 -13.26 6.57
C THR A 214 -27.36 -12.96 7.10
N TRP A 215 -27.23 -12.38 8.31
CA TRP A 215 -25.96 -11.89 8.86
C TRP A 215 -25.23 -10.92 7.91
N LEU A 216 -26.01 -10.16 7.13
CA LEU A 216 -25.53 -9.14 6.21
C LEU A 216 -25.73 -7.75 6.81
N ARG A 217 -24.86 -6.82 6.42
CA ARG A 217 -24.93 -5.39 6.72
C ARG A 217 -25.02 -4.62 5.42
N VAL A 218 -25.54 -3.40 5.47
CA VAL A 218 -25.55 -2.50 4.32
C VAL A 218 -24.11 -2.26 3.86
N GLY A 219 -23.86 -2.43 2.56
CA GLY A 219 -22.55 -2.30 1.93
C GLY A 219 -21.74 -3.60 1.82
N ASP A 220 -22.12 -4.68 2.52
CA ASP A 220 -21.42 -5.97 2.39
C ASP A 220 -21.48 -6.45 0.93
N GLU A 221 -20.39 -7.06 0.44
CA GLU A 221 -20.33 -7.62 -0.90
C GLU A 221 -20.78 -9.08 -0.91
N ILE A 222 -21.70 -9.39 -1.82
CA ILE A 222 -22.23 -10.75 -2.03
C ILE A 222 -22.14 -11.13 -3.49
N VAL A 223 -22.09 -12.42 -3.76
CA VAL A 223 -22.12 -13.03 -5.08
C VAL A 223 -23.50 -13.62 -5.32
N ILE A 224 -24.16 -13.16 -6.39
CA ILE A 224 -25.45 -13.67 -6.87
C ILE A 224 -25.28 -13.99 -8.35
N SER A 225 -25.59 -15.23 -8.75
CA SER A 225 -25.47 -15.69 -10.14
C SER A 225 -24.10 -15.41 -10.77
N GLY A 226 -23.02 -15.51 -9.98
CA GLY A 226 -21.64 -15.26 -10.40
C GLY A 226 -21.23 -13.78 -10.45
N GLN A 227 -22.13 -12.84 -10.16
CA GLN A 227 -21.82 -11.41 -10.10
C GLN A 227 -21.65 -10.91 -8.67
N THR A 228 -20.65 -10.05 -8.45
CA THR A 228 -20.47 -9.36 -7.17
C THR A 228 -21.38 -8.13 -7.12
N VAL A 229 -22.21 -8.03 -6.09
CA VAL A 229 -23.11 -6.91 -5.83
C VAL A 229 -23.03 -6.47 -4.37
N LYS A 230 -23.44 -5.23 -4.10
CA LYS A 230 -23.47 -4.65 -2.75
C LYS A 230 -24.89 -4.64 -2.18
N VAL A 231 -25.00 -5.00 -0.91
CA VAL A 231 -26.27 -4.93 -0.17
C VAL A 231 -26.68 -3.47 0.03
N THR A 232 -27.86 -3.08 -0.45
CA THR A 232 -28.38 -1.69 -0.34
C THR A 232 -29.20 -1.46 0.92
N ALA A 233 -29.90 -2.49 1.42
CA ALA A 233 -30.68 -2.43 2.65
C ALA A 233 -30.83 -3.81 3.29
N VAL A 234 -31.06 -3.84 4.61
CA VAL A 234 -31.38 -5.05 5.38
C VAL A 234 -32.70 -4.81 6.12
N PRO A 235 -33.87 -5.01 5.47
CA PRO A 235 -35.16 -4.66 6.07
C PRO A 235 -35.56 -5.52 7.27
N ALA A 236 -35.07 -6.76 7.33
CA ALA A 236 -35.35 -7.70 8.41
C ALA A 236 -34.21 -8.72 8.54
N ALA A 237 -34.14 -9.47 9.65
CA ALA A 237 -33.09 -10.45 9.89
C ALA A 237 -32.94 -11.53 8.79
N HIS A 238 -34.02 -11.79 8.04
CA HIS A 238 -34.06 -12.79 6.96
C HIS A 238 -34.19 -12.17 5.56
N GLN A 239 -34.09 -10.84 5.45
CA GLN A 239 -34.29 -10.12 4.19
C GLN A 239 -33.19 -9.09 3.93
N PHE A 240 -32.79 -8.97 2.67
CA PHE A 240 -31.90 -7.91 2.22
C PHE A 240 -32.28 -7.46 0.81
N LYS A 241 -31.77 -6.30 0.41
CA LYS A 241 -31.97 -5.73 -0.92
C LYS A 241 -30.65 -5.52 -1.64
N VAL A 242 -30.70 -5.63 -2.96
CA VAL A 242 -29.61 -5.28 -3.89
C VAL A 242 -30.17 -4.49 -5.06
N ALA A 243 -29.36 -3.61 -5.64
CA ALA A 243 -29.72 -2.90 -6.87
C ALA A 243 -29.69 -3.85 -8.08
N GLY A 244 -30.63 -3.71 -9.01
CA GLY A 244 -30.74 -4.55 -10.21
C GLY A 244 -31.73 -5.71 -10.08
N ASP A 245 -31.99 -6.38 -11.20
CA ASP A 245 -32.92 -7.52 -11.30
C ASP A 245 -32.17 -8.85 -11.15
N TYR A 246 -32.37 -9.48 -10.00
CA TYR A 246 -31.88 -10.81 -9.66
C TYR A 246 -33.04 -11.73 -9.24
N SER A 247 -34.25 -11.45 -9.69
CA SER A 247 -35.47 -12.21 -9.32
C SER A 247 -35.41 -13.70 -9.70
N ALA A 248 -34.56 -14.08 -10.66
CA ALA A 248 -34.33 -15.47 -11.06
C ALA A 248 -33.33 -16.23 -10.14
N ALA A 249 -32.61 -15.54 -9.26
CA ALA A 249 -31.62 -16.17 -8.40
C ALA A 249 -32.27 -16.91 -7.23
N LEU A 250 -31.75 -18.11 -6.92
CA LEU A 250 -32.24 -18.97 -5.83
C LEU A 250 -31.28 -19.03 -4.63
N SER A 251 -30.08 -18.48 -4.77
CA SER A 251 -29.05 -18.50 -3.74
C SER A 251 -28.14 -17.29 -3.86
N TRP A 252 -27.44 -17.02 -2.77
CA TRP A 252 -26.44 -15.98 -2.64
C TRP A 252 -25.37 -16.42 -1.65
N ALA A 253 -24.17 -15.86 -1.77
CA ALA A 253 -23.09 -16.06 -0.82
C ALA A 253 -22.34 -14.74 -0.59
N ARG A 254 -21.79 -14.51 0.60
CA ARG A 254 -20.86 -13.41 0.83
C ARG A 254 -19.62 -13.61 -0.04
N LYS A 255 -19.08 -12.52 -0.59
CA LYS A 255 -17.78 -12.55 -1.26
C LYS A 255 -16.67 -12.86 -0.25
N ALA A 256 -16.71 -12.23 0.93
CA ALA A 256 -15.89 -12.62 2.07
C ALA A 256 -16.75 -13.38 3.10
N PRO A 257 -16.59 -14.72 3.23
CA PRO A 257 -17.33 -15.50 4.19
C PRO A 257 -16.96 -15.14 5.64
N TRP A 258 -17.90 -15.31 6.56
CA TRP A 258 -17.60 -15.39 7.99
C TRP A 258 -16.74 -16.63 8.27
N ASN A 259 -15.72 -16.49 9.10
CA ASN A 259 -14.94 -17.64 9.54
C ASN A 259 -15.60 -18.33 10.74
N THR A 260 -16.41 -19.34 10.47
CA THR A 260 -17.10 -20.13 11.51
C THR A 260 -16.42 -21.47 11.82
N THR A 261 -15.27 -21.75 11.21
CA THR A 261 -14.54 -23.00 11.44
C THR A 261 -14.01 -23.03 12.88
N GLY A 262 -14.37 -24.07 13.63
CA GLY A 262 -13.98 -24.21 15.03
C GLY A 262 -14.61 -23.20 15.99
N MET A 263 -15.67 -22.50 15.57
CA MET A 263 -16.37 -21.53 16.40
C MET A 263 -17.19 -22.23 17.50
N LYS A 264 -17.13 -21.66 18.71
CA LYS A 264 -17.83 -22.11 19.92
C LYS A 264 -18.85 -21.08 20.37
N ARG A 265 -19.75 -21.50 21.25
CA ARG A 265 -20.71 -20.61 21.93
C ARG A 265 -20.42 -20.60 23.42
N ARG A 266 -20.06 -19.44 23.95
CA ARG A 266 -19.82 -19.22 25.38
C ARG A 266 -21.10 -18.72 26.05
N LEU A 267 -21.46 -19.31 27.19
CA LEU A 267 -22.64 -18.92 27.96
C LEU A 267 -22.20 -18.20 29.23
N TYR A 268 -22.78 -17.03 29.48
CA TYR A 268 -22.51 -16.20 30.65
C TYR A 268 -23.76 -16.05 31.51
N ARG A 269 -23.57 -15.90 32.82
CA ARG A 269 -24.64 -15.53 33.76
C ARG A 269 -24.19 -14.53 34.80
N THR A 270 -25.12 -13.77 35.35
CA THR A 270 -24.86 -12.90 36.51
C THR A 270 -24.63 -13.72 37.77
N THR A 271 -23.63 -13.36 38.58
CA THR A 271 -23.30 -14.06 39.83
C THR A 271 -23.00 -13.09 40.98
N GLY A 272 -23.21 -13.53 42.22
CA GLY A 272 -22.83 -12.78 43.42
C GLY A 272 -23.50 -11.42 43.61
N THR A 273 -22.86 -10.57 44.44
CA THR A 273 -23.36 -9.24 44.86
C THR A 273 -22.94 -8.11 43.91
N THR A 274 -21.98 -8.36 43.02
CA THR A 274 -21.37 -7.36 42.12
C THR A 274 -22.05 -7.27 40.74
N GLY A 275 -22.93 -8.21 40.38
CA GLY A 275 -23.74 -8.14 39.15
C GLY A 275 -22.97 -8.36 37.84
N ALA A 276 -21.69 -8.76 37.90
CA ALA A 276 -20.87 -9.04 36.73
C ALA A 276 -21.29 -10.36 36.03
N PHE A 277 -21.05 -10.45 34.72
CA PHE A 277 -21.29 -11.65 33.94
C PHE A 277 -20.08 -12.58 34.00
N GLN A 278 -20.29 -13.82 34.43
CA GLN A 278 -19.26 -14.85 34.53
C GLN A 278 -19.53 -16.02 33.58
N LEU A 279 -18.45 -16.59 33.03
CA LEU A 279 -18.48 -17.71 32.09
C LEU A 279 -18.98 -18.99 32.76
N VAL A 280 -20.18 -19.44 32.39
CA VAL A 280 -20.80 -20.69 32.83
C VAL A 280 -20.21 -21.89 32.09
N HIS A 281 -20.04 -21.76 30.77
CA HIS A 281 -19.56 -22.84 29.93
C HIS A 281 -18.96 -22.32 28.62
N ASP A 282 -17.84 -22.90 28.18
CA ASP A 282 -17.05 -22.43 27.02
C ASP A 282 -17.62 -22.88 25.66
N ASP A 283 -18.36 -23.98 25.63
CA ASP A 283 -18.90 -24.53 24.37
C ASP A 283 -20.28 -25.19 24.56
N VAL A 284 -21.34 -24.40 24.40
CA VAL A 284 -22.73 -24.90 24.50
C VAL A 284 -23.38 -25.04 23.12
N GLY A 285 -24.35 -25.96 23.01
CA GLY A 285 -25.24 -26.03 21.85
C GLY A 285 -26.21 -24.84 21.77
N THR A 286 -27.30 -25.00 21.02
CA THR A 286 -28.42 -24.03 21.04
C THR A 286 -29.28 -24.15 22.30
N THR A 287 -29.00 -25.17 23.11
CA THR A 287 -29.61 -25.44 24.41
C THR A 287 -28.54 -25.85 25.42
N TYR A 288 -28.74 -25.53 26.70
CA TYR A 288 -27.86 -25.95 27.79
C TYR A 288 -28.66 -26.06 29.10
N ASN A 289 -28.35 -27.06 29.93
CA ASN A 289 -28.93 -27.17 31.26
C ASN A 289 -27.90 -26.74 32.29
N ASP A 290 -28.06 -25.53 32.83
CA ASP A 290 -27.18 -25.02 33.86
C ASP A 290 -27.61 -25.52 35.25
N THR A 291 -26.77 -26.38 35.82
CA THR A 291 -26.91 -26.94 37.17
C THR A 291 -25.79 -26.49 38.10
N LEU A 292 -24.95 -25.53 37.69
CA LEU A 292 -23.78 -25.12 38.45
C LEU A 292 -24.17 -24.16 39.58
N THR A 293 -23.56 -24.34 40.75
CA THR A 293 -23.59 -23.32 41.82
C THR A 293 -22.62 -22.19 41.49
N ASP A 294 -22.78 -21.02 42.11
CA ASP A 294 -21.91 -19.86 41.84
C ASP A 294 -20.43 -20.13 42.13
N ALA A 295 -20.13 -21.03 43.09
CA ALA A 295 -18.77 -21.44 43.41
C ALA A 295 -18.14 -22.41 42.39
N GLN A 296 -18.95 -22.97 41.47
CA GLN A 296 -18.51 -23.93 40.45
C GLN A 296 -18.32 -23.31 39.06
N ILE A 297 -18.62 -22.01 38.93
CA ILE A 297 -18.45 -21.28 37.67
C ILE A 297 -16.97 -21.04 37.43
N MET A 298 -16.56 -21.09 36.16
CA MET A 298 -15.16 -20.96 35.74
C MET A 298 -14.55 -19.61 36.13
N GLY A 299 -15.38 -18.58 36.30
CA GLY A 299 -15.04 -17.31 36.95
C GLY A 299 -14.54 -16.21 36.00
N ASP A 300 -14.37 -16.50 34.70
CA ASP A 300 -13.95 -15.50 33.72
C ASP A 300 -15.04 -14.47 33.46
N GLU A 301 -14.69 -13.19 33.52
CA GLU A 301 -15.60 -12.07 33.29
C GLU A 301 -15.81 -11.81 31.79
N LEU A 302 -17.01 -11.38 31.43
CA LEU A 302 -17.33 -10.94 30.07
C LEU A 302 -16.65 -9.61 29.75
N LEU A 303 -15.52 -9.66 29.05
CA LEU A 303 -14.78 -8.47 28.60
C LEU A 303 -15.30 -7.90 27.26
N SER A 304 -15.99 -8.71 26.46
CA SER A 304 -16.40 -8.34 25.10
C SER A 304 -17.69 -7.54 25.00
N ALA A 305 -18.18 -6.98 26.12
CA ALA A 305 -19.47 -6.28 26.18
C ALA A 305 -19.56 -5.11 25.18
N ASP A 306 -18.46 -4.38 25.00
CA ASP A 306 -18.38 -3.18 24.15
C ASP A 306 -17.63 -3.44 22.82
N TRP A 307 -17.44 -4.71 22.44
CA TRP A 307 -16.71 -5.06 21.21
C TRP A 307 -17.64 -5.03 20.00
N GLU A 308 -17.44 -4.06 19.12
CA GLU A 308 -18.23 -3.96 17.89
C GLU A 308 -17.52 -4.57 16.68
N LEU A 309 -18.31 -4.95 15.70
CA LEU A 309 -17.81 -5.34 14.38
C LEU A 309 -17.18 -4.13 13.67
N PRO A 310 -16.17 -4.36 12.82
CA PRO A 310 -15.64 -3.30 11.96
C PRO A 310 -16.76 -2.73 11.07
N PRO A 311 -16.90 -1.39 10.99
CA PRO A 311 -17.78 -0.77 10.00
C PRO A 311 -17.43 -1.21 8.58
N VAL A 312 -18.45 -1.44 7.75
CA VAL A 312 -18.29 -1.99 6.39
C VAL A 312 -17.45 -1.08 5.48
N GLY A 313 -17.54 0.24 5.67
CA GLY A 313 -16.85 1.23 4.85
C GLY A 313 -15.47 1.64 5.33
N LEU A 314 -14.84 0.90 6.26
CA LEU A 314 -13.51 1.25 6.78
C LEU A 314 -12.47 1.36 5.67
N LYS A 315 -11.57 2.33 5.83
CA LYS A 315 -10.41 2.60 4.98
C LYS A 315 -9.23 3.10 5.81
N GLY A 316 -8.04 3.11 5.24
CA GLY A 316 -6.84 3.69 5.84
C GLY A 316 -6.25 2.84 6.97
N LEU A 317 -6.30 1.51 6.84
CA LEU A 317 -5.84 0.61 7.90
C LEU A 317 -4.35 0.83 8.23
N CYS A 318 -4.03 1.14 9.48
CA CYS A 318 -2.63 1.23 9.95
C CYS A 318 -2.46 0.60 11.35
N VAL A 319 -1.23 0.13 11.63
CA VAL A 319 -0.87 -0.47 12.93
C VAL A 319 -0.29 0.59 13.85
N HIS A 320 -0.85 0.72 15.05
CA HIS A 320 -0.31 1.55 16.10
C HIS A 320 0.70 0.78 16.97
N SER A 321 1.61 1.49 17.65
CA SER A 321 2.65 0.87 18.48
C SER A 321 2.12 0.08 19.68
N SER A 322 0.89 0.36 20.13
CA SER A 322 0.20 -0.44 21.16
C SER A 322 -0.31 -1.79 20.66
N GLY A 323 -0.25 -2.06 19.35
CA GLY A 323 -0.82 -3.26 18.73
C GLY A 323 -2.31 -3.13 18.37
N ALA A 324 -2.90 -1.94 18.57
CA ALA A 324 -4.22 -1.60 18.05
C ALA A 324 -4.15 -1.25 16.55
N LEU A 325 -5.23 -1.54 15.82
CA LEU A 325 -5.40 -1.12 14.44
C LEU A 325 -6.27 0.13 14.38
N PHE A 326 -5.93 1.05 13.48
CA PHE A 326 -6.69 2.27 13.22
C PHE A 326 -7.21 2.27 11.79
N ALA A 327 -8.41 2.78 11.60
CA ALA A 327 -9.01 3.03 10.30
C ALA A 327 -10.13 4.08 10.43
N PHE A 328 -10.68 4.55 9.33
CA PHE A 328 -11.70 5.61 9.34
C PHE A 328 -12.87 5.32 8.40
N VAL A 329 -14.01 5.94 8.70
CA VAL A 329 -15.19 6.03 7.82
C VAL A 329 -15.70 7.47 7.83
N GLY A 330 -15.75 8.12 6.66
CA GLY A 330 -16.17 9.51 6.56
C GLY A 330 -15.27 10.41 7.42
N ASN A 331 -15.84 11.09 8.41
CA ASN A 331 -15.09 11.94 9.35
C ASN A 331 -14.81 11.27 10.70
N GLN A 332 -15.06 9.97 10.85
CA GLN A 332 -14.94 9.24 12.12
C GLN A 332 -13.73 8.32 12.12
N LEU A 333 -12.94 8.38 13.19
CA LEU A 333 -11.82 7.47 13.43
C LEU A 333 -12.28 6.31 14.31
N TYR A 334 -11.90 5.10 13.92
CA TYR A 334 -12.12 3.87 14.65
C TYR A 334 -10.77 3.23 15.01
N ALA A 335 -10.74 2.57 16.15
CA ALA A 335 -9.59 1.81 16.61
C ALA A 335 -10.01 0.47 17.18
N THR A 336 -9.12 -0.50 17.16
CA THR A 336 -9.35 -1.78 17.82
C THR A 336 -8.86 -1.77 19.26
N GLU A 337 -9.39 -2.69 20.05
CA GLU A 337 -8.72 -3.07 21.30
C GLU A 337 -7.30 -3.59 21.00
N PRO A 338 -6.30 -3.29 21.85
CA PRO A 338 -4.93 -3.77 21.64
C PRO A 338 -4.88 -5.29 21.46
N TYR A 339 -4.20 -5.75 20.40
CA TYR A 339 -4.07 -7.16 20.04
C TYR A 339 -5.39 -7.90 19.72
N GLN A 340 -6.51 -7.19 19.60
CA GLN A 340 -7.83 -7.74 19.27
C GLN A 340 -8.35 -7.11 17.96
N PRO A 341 -7.82 -7.50 16.79
CA PRO A 341 -8.12 -6.84 15.51
C PRO A 341 -9.58 -6.96 15.04
N HIS A 342 -10.38 -7.80 15.72
CA HIS A 342 -11.79 -8.03 15.44
C HIS A 342 -12.73 -7.10 16.22
N ALA A 343 -12.25 -6.47 17.30
CA ALA A 343 -13.04 -5.67 18.23
C ALA A 343 -12.80 -4.18 17.99
N TRP A 344 -13.76 -3.49 17.40
CA TRP A 344 -13.63 -2.10 16.97
C TRP A 344 -14.45 -1.17 17.85
N GLN A 345 -13.94 0.04 18.06
CA GLN A 345 -14.60 1.12 18.79
C GLN A 345 -14.34 2.45 18.11
N ARG A 346 -15.29 3.38 18.26
CA ARG A 346 -15.14 4.75 17.76
C ARG A 346 -14.28 5.57 18.72
N VAL A 347 -13.22 6.18 18.20
CA VAL A 347 -12.32 7.04 18.97
C VAL A 347 -12.82 8.48 18.98
N THR A 348 -12.95 9.08 17.79
CA THR A 348 -13.26 10.50 17.67
C THR A 348 -13.92 10.84 16.34
N SER A 349 -14.32 12.09 16.17
CA SER A 349 -14.76 12.65 14.89
C SER A 349 -14.08 13.97 14.61
N THR A 350 -13.78 14.16 13.33
CA THR A 350 -13.12 15.35 12.79
C THR A 350 -14.14 16.27 12.13
N ASP A 351 -13.78 17.54 11.95
CA ASP A 351 -14.68 18.54 11.35
C ASP A 351 -14.91 18.29 9.85
N TYR A 352 -13.93 17.69 9.18
CA TYR A 352 -13.92 17.41 7.74
C TYR A 352 -13.75 15.92 7.47
N PRO A 353 -14.21 15.40 6.32
CA PRO A 353 -13.96 14.02 5.93
C PRO A 353 -12.46 13.67 5.97
N ILE A 354 -12.15 12.48 6.49
CA ILE A 354 -10.79 11.95 6.54
C ILE A 354 -10.46 11.38 5.16
N VAL A 355 -9.27 11.71 4.65
CA VAL A 355 -8.75 11.21 3.36
C VAL A 355 -7.76 10.07 3.59
N GLY A 356 -6.91 10.17 4.62
CA GLY A 356 -5.97 9.12 4.97
C GLY A 356 -5.41 9.29 6.38
N ILE A 357 -4.81 8.24 6.92
CA ILE A 357 -4.20 8.24 8.25
C ILE A 357 -2.85 7.53 8.20
N ALA A 358 -1.95 7.92 9.10
CA ALA A 358 -0.68 7.22 9.30
C ALA A 358 -0.28 7.25 10.77
N ALA A 359 0.07 6.07 11.30
CA ALA A 359 0.63 5.94 12.65
C ALA A 359 2.13 6.22 12.64
N PHE A 360 2.61 6.97 13.64
CA PHE A 360 4.03 7.22 13.88
C PHE A 360 4.27 7.27 15.39
N GLY A 361 5.25 6.50 15.90
CA GLY A 361 5.47 6.41 17.35
C GLY A 361 4.21 5.95 18.10
N SER A 362 3.73 6.77 19.04
CA SER A 362 2.50 6.59 19.82
C SER A 362 1.34 7.48 19.36
N ASP A 363 1.48 8.08 18.18
CA ASP A 363 0.56 9.09 17.65
C ASP A 363 0.03 8.64 16.28
N VAL A 364 -1.16 9.11 15.93
CA VAL A 364 -1.79 8.88 14.63
C VAL A 364 -2.06 10.23 13.99
N ALA A 365 -1.43 10.50 12.84
CA ALA A 365 -1.77 11.64 12.01
C ALA A 365 -3.02 11.33 11.19
N ILE A 366 -3.94 12.29 11.16
CA ILE A 366 -5.18 12.24 10.39
C ILE A 366 -5.13 13.36 9.37
N ALA A 367 -5.07 12.99 8.09
CA ALA A 367 -5.11 13.89 6.96
C ALA A 367 -6.57 14.02 6.47
N THR A 368 -7.13 15.22 6.52
CA THR A 368 -8.54 15.50 6.17
C THR A 368 -8.63 16.38 4.92
N GLU A 369 -9.84 16.59 4.41
CA GLU A 369 -10.13 17.58 3.35
C GLU A 369 -9.98 19.05 3.82
N GLY A 370 -9.57 19.29 5.07
CA GLY A 370 -9.37 20.62 5.64
C GLY A 370 -8.15 20.66 6.55
N ASN A 371 -8.38 20.71 7.87
CA ASN A 371 -7.32 20.76 8.86
C ASN A 371 -6.86 19.35 9.28
N PRO A 372 -5.55 19.09 9.41
CA PRO A 372 -5.06 17.83 9.94
C PRO A 372 -5.26 17.75 11.46
N TYR A 373 -5.30 16.51 11.96
CA TYR A 373 -5.35 16.21 13.39
C TYR A 373 -4.23 15.25 13.76
N VAL A 374 -3.80 15.28 15.02
CA VAL A 374 -2.97 14.24 15.62
C VAL A 374 -3.72 13.66 16.81
N VAL A 375 -3.79 12.34 16.89
CA VAL A 375 -4.39 11.64 18.02
C VAL A 375 -3.29 10.92 18.77
N SER A 376 -3.18 11.21 20.06
CA SER A 376 -2.20 10.59 20.96
C SER A 376 -2.91 9.74 22.00
N GLY A 377 -2.36 8.56 22.28
CA GLY A 377 -2.85 7.65 23.30
C GLY A 377 -2.53 6.19 22.97
N VAL A 378 -2.82 5.28 23.90
CA VAL A 378 -2.50 3.85 23.75
C VAL A 378 -3.74 2.96 23.61
N GLU A 379 -4.87 3.41 24.16
CA GLU A 379 -6.15 2.72 24.14
C GLU A 379 -7.24 3.62 23.53
N PRO A 380 -8.17 3.06 22.74
CA PRO A 380 -9.23 3.85 22.07
C PRO A 380 -9.99 4.79 23.01
N ALA A 381 -10.31 4.33 24.22
CA ALA A 381 -11.09 5.08 25.20
C ALA A 381 -10.32 6.26 25.85
N SER A 382 -8.98 6.25 25.84
CA SER A 382 -8.14 7.27 26.46
C SER A 382 -7.48 8.22 25.44
N MET A 383 -7.76 8.02 24.16
CA MET A 383 -7.14 8.80 23.08
C MET A 383 -7.67 10.22 23.01
N THR A 384 -6.75 11.18 22.91
CA THR A 384 -7.06 12.60 22.85
C THR A 384 -6.72 13.17 21.48
N PRO A 385 -7.71 13.72 20.73
CA PRO A 385 -7.46 14.38 19.46
C PRO A 385 -6.99 15.82 19.65
N GLU A 386 -5.92 16.18 18.96
CA GLU A 386 -5.43 17.56 18.81
C GLU A 386 -5.64 18.02 17.37
N LYS A 387 -6.32 19.16 17.20
CA LYS A 387 -6.48 19.81 15.90
C LYS A 387 -5.27 20.69 15.64
N ILE A 388 -4.61 20.48 14.52
CA ILE A 388 -3.47 21.30 14.12
C ILE A 388 -3.97 22.50 13.32
N ASP A 389 -3.45 23.68 13.65
CA ASP A 389 -3.76 24.90 12.91
C ASP A 389 -2.95 24.94 11.60
N GLY A 390 -3.65 25.06 10.49
CA GLY A 390 -3.08 24.89 9.15
C GLY A 390 -4.12 24.41 8.16
N MET A 391 -4.45 25.26 7.18
CA MET A 391 -5.37 24.93 6.10
C MET A 391 -4.64 24.17 5.00
N TYR A 392 -4.36 22.90 5.24
CA TYR A 392 -3.62 22.04 4.32
C TYR A 392 -4.44 20.79 3.99
N PRO A 393 -5.40 20.89 3.05
CA PRO A 393 -6.25 19.77 2.70
C PRO A 393 -5.44 18.65 2.05
N CYS A 394 -5.69 17.42 2.45
CA CYS A 394 -5.12 16.24 1.81
C CYS A 394 -5.89 15.94 0.52
N VAL A 395 -5.17 15.71 -0.57
CA VAL A 395 -5.78 15.44 -1.89
C VAL A 395 -5.53 14.03 -2.41
N SER A 396 -4.59 13.28 -1.81
CA SER A 396 -4.33 11.89 -2.18
C SER A 396 -4.17 11.02 -0.93
N LYS A 397 -5.06 10.01 -0.79
CA LYS A 397 -4.96 8.98 0.25
C LYS A 397 -3.65 8.20 0.16
N ARG A 398 -3.25 7.82 -1.05
CA ARG A 398 -2.05 7.00 -1.32
C ARG A 398 -0.73 7.75 -1.11
N SER A 399 -0.80 9.06 -0.90
CA SER A 399 0.36 9.88 -0.55
C SER A 399 0.66 9.93 0.95
N VAL A 400 -0.25 9.42 1.80
CA VAL A 400 -0.14 9.50 3.25
C VAL A 400 0.81 8.42 3.75
N VAL A 401 1.97 8.82 4.27
CA VAL A 401 3.03 7.90 4.71
C VAL A 401 3.67 8.35 6.03
N SER A 402 4.06 7.39 6.86
CA SER A 402 4.78 7.63 8.11
C SER A 402 6.27 7.88 7.85
N VAL A 403 6.82 8.97 8.39
CA VAL A 403 8.22 9.39 8.22
C VAL A 403 8.87 9.71 9.57
N GLY A 404 9.46 8.68 10.19
CA GLY A 404 10.15 8.84 11.47
C GLY A 404 9.21 9.32 12.58
N ALA A 405 9.30 10.60 12.95
CA ALA A 405 8.54 11.22 14.04
C ALA A 405 7.28 12.00 13.59
N GLY A 406 6.78 11.74 12.39
CA GLY A 406 5.55 12.34 11.86
C GLY A 406 5.02 11.59 10.65
N ALA A 407 4.04 12.17 9.97
CA ALA A 407 3.50 11.69 8.71
C ALA A 407 3.58 12.78 7.63
N ILE A 408 3.68 12.35 6.37
CA ILE A 408 3.63 13.23 5.20
C ILE A 408 2.41 12.88 4.36
N TYR A 409 1.81 13.89 3.73
CA TYR A 409 0.79 13.70 2.70
C TYR A 409 0.84 14.82 1.64
N ALA A 410 0.29 14.55 0.46
CA ALA A 410 0.18 15.52 -0.62
C ALA A 410 -1.02 16.45 -0.43
N SER A 411 -0.77 17.75 -0.53
CA SER A 411 -1.75 18.82 -0.55
C SER A 411 -1.61 19.66 -1.82
N ASN A 412 -2.59 20.53 -2.07
CA ASN A 412 -2.52 21.53 -3.14
C ASN A 412 -1.36 22.52 -2.97
N HIS A 413 -0.83 22.66 -1.76
CA HIS A 413 0.27 23.59 -1.45
C HIS A 413 1.67 22.95 -1.50
N GLY A 414 1.76 21.62 -1.50
CA GLY A 414 3.02 20.89 -1.37
C GLY A 414 2.85 19.57 -0.65
N LEU A 415 3.97 18.90 -0.34
CA LEU A 415 3.99 17.81 0.63
C LEU A 415 3.98 18.40 2.04
N ILE A 416 3.04 17.96 2.86
CA ILE A 416 2.81 18.49 4.20
C ILE A 416 3.31 17.45 5.20
N TYR A 417 4.24 17.86 6.05
CA TYR A 417 4.66 17.10 7.22
C TYR A 417 3.83 17.51 8.42
N VAL A 418 3.29 16.52 9.14
CA VAL A 418 2.58 16.66 10.41
C VAL A 418 3.21 15.73 11.43
N GLY A 419 3.67 16.26 12.55
CA GLY A 419 4.25 15.45 13.62
C GLY A 419 4.43 16.25 14.91
N GLN A 420 5.26 15.74 15.82
CA GLN A 420 5.52 16.39 17.12
C GLN A 420 6.17 17.77 17.01
N GLY A 421 6.81 18.07 15.88
CA GLY A 421 7.36 19.40 15.57
C GLY A 421 6.34 20.39 15.02
N GLY A 422 5.05 20.05 14.98
CA GLY A 422 4.00 20.83 14.35
C GLY A 422 3.85 20.50 12.86
N ILE A 423 3.42 21.49 12.08
CA ILE A 423 3.17 21.37 10.64
C ILE A 423 4.21 22.12 9.82
N LYS A 424 4.70 21.50 8.75
CA LYS A 424 5.65 22.11 7.80
C LYS A 424 5.32 21.69 6.36
N VAL A 425 5.42 22.62 5.42
CA VAL A 425 5.42 22.29 3.99
C VAL A 425 6.83 21.82 3.60
N LEU A 426 7.02 20.52 3.42
CA LEU A 426 8.32 19.90 3.12
C LEU A 426 8.89 20.41 1.78
N THR A 427 8.02 20.62 0.79
CA THR A 427 8.42 21.03 -0.56
C THR A 427 8.61 22.53 -0.73
N GLU A 428 8.41 23.35 0.30
CA GLU A 428 8.47 24.82 0.20
C GLU A 428 9.84 25.33 -0.27
N ASP A 429 10.91 24.62 0.09
CA ASP A 429 12.28 24.93 -0.29
C ASP A 429 12.57 24.60 -1.77
N PHE A 430 11.78 23.70 -2.38
CA PHE A 430 12.01 23.17 -3.72
C PHE A 430 11.03 23.72 -4.76
N TYR A 431 9.76 23.88 -4.40
CA TYR A 431 8.67 24.20 -5.32
C TYR A 431 7.88 25.40 -4.84
N THR A 432 7.50 26.26 -5.77
CA THR A 432 6.37 27.17 -5.57
C THR A 432 5.05 26.43 -5.76
N ARG A 433 3.95 27.00 -5.26
CA ARG A 433 2.61 26.43 -5.46
C ARG A 433 2.28 26.26 -6.95
N ASP A 434 2.67 27.22 -7.78
CA ASP A 434 2.32 27.23 -9.20
C ASP A 434 3.13 26.19 -10.00
N GLU A 435 4.31 25.78 -9.51
CA GLU A 435 5.10 24.66 -10.06
C GLU A 435 4.64 23.30 -9.51
N TRP A 436 4.07 23.27 -8.31
CA TRP A 436 3.57 22.05 -7.67
C TRP A 436 2.26 21.56 -8.30
N GLN A 437 1.34 22.47 -8.61
CA GLN A 437 0.02 22.15 -9.17
C GLN A 437 0.07 21.32 -10.47
N PRO A 438 0.95 21.63 -11.46
CA PRO A 438 1.10 20.83 -12.68
C PRO A 438 1.52 19.37 -12.45
N LEU A 439 2.16 19.05 -11.33
CA LEU A 439 2.52 17.67 -10.97
C LEU A 439 1.30 16.82 -10.57
N TYR A 440 0.12 17.43 -10.52
CA TYR A 440 -1.16 16.83 -10.17
C TYR A 440 -1.12 16.07 -8.82
N PRO A 441 -1.09 16.79 -7.68
CA PRO A 441 -0.87 16.17 -6.37
C PRO A 441 -1.89 15.08 -5.96
N ALA A 442 -3.08 15.08 -6.58
CA ALA A 442 -4.09 14.04 -6.36
C ALA A 442 -3.72 12.66 -6.92
N SER A 443 -2.77 12.56 -7.88
CA SER A 443 -2.26 11.27 -8.37
C SER A 443 -1.11 10.72 -7.54
N MET A 444 -0.62 11.46 -6.55
CA MET A 444 0.63 11.13 -5.88
C MET A 444 0.51 9.88 -5.00
N VAL A 445 1.54 9.04 -5.06
CA VAL A 445 1.74 7.86 -4.20
C VAL A 445 3.07 8.02 -3.49
N SER A 446 3.09 7.90 -2.17
CA SER A 446 4.28 8.18 -1.38
C SER A 446 4.72 6.95 -0.60
N GLU A 447 6.03 6.74 -0.53
CA GLU A 447 6.63 5.67 0.26
C GLU A 447 7.94 6.14 0.89
N TYR A 448 8.25 5.64 2.10
CA TYR A 448 9.44 6.05 2.85
C TYR A 448 10.32 4.86 3.19
N THR A 449 11.55 4.86 2.70
CA THR A 449 12.54 3.81 3.01
C THR A 449 13.96 4.34 2.96
N ASN A 450 14.88 3.72 3.72
CA ASN A 450 16.30 4.06 3.76
C ASN A 450 16.58 5.56 4.03
N GLY A 451 15.74 6.20 4.85
CA GLY A 451 15.87 7.63 5.17
C GLY A 451 15.38 8.58 4.07
N ARG A 452 14.68 8.06 3.05
CA ARG A 452 14.33 8.79 1.83
C ARG A 452 12.84 8.68 1.54
N LEU A 453 12.27 9.80 1.10
CA LEU A 453 10.89 9.86 0.66
C LEU A 453 10.84 9.76 -0.86
N TYR A 454 10.06 8.80 -1.35
CA TYR A 454 9.76 8.58 -2.76
C TYR A 454 8.31 8.99 -3.02
N VAL A 455 8.07 9.81 -4.04
CA VAL A 455 6.72 10.26 -4.41
C VAL A 455 6.52 10.06 -5.90
N ALA A 456 5.79 9.01 -6.28
CA ALA A 456 5.34 8.84 -7.66
C ALA A 456 4.23 9.85 -7.97
N TYR A 457 4.22 10.38 -9.17
CA TYR A 457 3.18 11.28 -9.67
C TYR A 457 2.88 10.98 -11.13
N ARG A 458 1.66 11.29 -11.55
CA ARG A 458 1.25 11.30 -12.96
C ARG A 458 0.51 12.60 -13.25
N THR A 459 0.96 13.37 -14.23
CA THR A 459 0.36 14.64 -14.63
C THR A 459 -0.94 14.40 -15.41
N LEU A 460 -1.75 15.45 -15.58
CA LEU A 460 -2.97 15.39 -16.40
C LEU A 460 -2.68 15.13 -17.89
N LEU A 461 -1.44 15.34 -18.34
CA LEU A 461 -0.99 15.07 -19.70
C LEU A 461 -0.47 13.63 -19.88
N GLY A 462 -0.47 12.83 -18.81
CA GLY A 462 -0.01 11.44 -18.82
C GLY A 462 1.49 11.27 -18.58
N GLU A 463 2.23 12.35 -18.29
CA GLU A 463 3.63 12.24 -17.91
C GLU A 463 3.75 11.72 -16.48
N SER A 464 4.63 10.75 -16.26
CA SER A 464 4.83 10.12 -14.96
C SER A 464 6.27 10.26 -14.50
N GLY A 465 6.46 10.23 -13.19
CA GLY A 465 7.79 10.11 -12.62
C GLY A 465 7.77 9.88 -11.14
N ILE A 466 8.96 9.71 -10.56
CA ILE A 466 9.14 9.64 -9.12
C ILE A 466 10.00 10.82 -8.69
N LEU A 467 9.49 11.61 -7.76
CA LEU A 467 10.23 12.61 -7.01
C LEU A 467 10.90 11.96 -5.81
N PHE A 468 12.07 12.45 -5.48
CA PHE A 468 12.89 11.89 -4.42
C PHE A 468 13.46 12.97 -3.53
N PHE A 469 13.20 12.84 -2.23
CA PHE A 469 13.70 13.78 -1.23
C PHE A 469 14.66 13.07 -0.27
N ASP A 470 15.93 13.49 -0.30
CA ASP A 470 17.02 13.01 0.56
C ASP A 470 17.69 14.23 1.21
N GLY A 471 17.08 14.70 2.29
CA GLY A 471 17.45 15.96 2.93
C GLY A 471 17.29 17.16 1.99
N ALA A 472 18.40 17.78 1.60
CA ALA A 472 18.42 18.92 0.68
C ALA A 472 18.52 18.51 -0.80
N LEU A 473 18.73 17.21 -1.09
CA LEU A 473 18.80 16.72 -2.46
C LEU A 473 17.41 16.35 -2.95
N HIS A 474 17.01 17.00 -4.04
CA HIS A 474 15.80 16.68 -4.78
C HIS A 474 16.16 16.18 -6.18
N LEU A 475 15.54 15.08 -6.60
CA LEU A 475 15.83 14.37 -7.83
C LEU A 475 14.54 13.86 -8.47
N SER A 476 14.58 13.57 -9.77
CA SER A 476 13.43 12.99 -10.48
C SER A 476 13.82 11.72 -11.23
N TYR A 477 12.84 10.83 -11.43
CA TYR A 477 12.98 9.60 -12.19
C TYR A 477 11.93 9.56 -13.29
N GLY A 478 12.36 9.27 -14.51
CA GLY A 478 11.47 9.12 -15.67
C GLY A 478 11.01 7.67 -15.83
N LEU A 479 10.25 7.18 -14.86
CA LEU A 479 9.63 5.84 -14.91
C LEU A 479 8.13 5.99 -14.78
N ASP A 480 7.40 5.15 -15.50
CA ASP A 480 5.96 5.03 -15.29
C ASP A 480 5.68 4.01 -14.20
N VAL A 481 5.05 4.47 -13.12
CA VAL A 481 4.85 3.73 -11.89
C VAL A 481 3.46 4.01 -11.35
N ASP A 482 2.71 2.94 -11.14
CA ASP A 482 1.34 3.00 -10.62
C ASP A 482 1.28 2.81 -9.10
N GLU A 483 2.28 2.13 -8.51
CA GLU A 483 2.38 1.83 -7.07
C GLU A 483 3.82 1.81 -6.57
N LEU A 484 4.04 2.31 -5.35
CA LEU A 484 5.30 2.24 -4.61
C LEU A 484 5.11 1.41 -3.35
N TYR A 485 5.99 0.45 -3.09
CA TYR A 485 5.91 -0.37 -1.89
C TYR A 485 7.29 -0.58 -1.27
N ALA A 486 7.46 -0.16 -0.02
CA ALA A 486 8.66 -0.46 0.76
C ALA A 486 8.46 -1.75 1.57
N ASP A 487 9.31 -2.74 1.34
CA ASP A 487 9.32 -3.94 2.16
C ASP A 487 10.01 -3.66 3.49
N GLN A 488 9.22 -3.59 4.57
CA GLN A 488 9.73 -3.31 5.92
C GLN A 488 10.82 -4.30 6.39
N THR A 489 10.86 -5.51 5.83
CA THR A 489 11.86 -6.52 6.22
C THR A 489 13.21 -6.31 5.53
N SER A 490 13.20 -6.02 4.22
CA SER A 490 14.44 -5.88 3.45
C SER A 490 14.91 -4.42 3.30
N GLY A 491 14.03 -3.45 3.53
CA GLY A 491 14.27 -2.03 3.23
C GLY A 491 14.30 -1.73 1.73
N GLU A 492 13.96 -2.70 0.88
CA GLU A 492 13.92 -2.52 -0.57
C GLU A 492 12.63 -1.83 -1.02
N LEU A 493 12.74 -1.02 -2.06
CA LEU A 493 11.60 -0.39 -2.72
C LEU A 493 11.20 -1.21 -3.95
N TYR A 494 9.93 -1.54 -4.04
CA TYR A 494 9.31 -2.18 -5.19
C TYR A 494 8.38 -1.21 -5.89
N ILE A 495 8.28 -1.34 -7.21
CA ILE A 495 7.39 -0.55 -8.05
C ILE A 495 6.39 -1.48 -8.74
N GLY A 496 5.12 -1.08 -8.77
CA GLY A 496 4.06 -1.70 -9.57
C GLY A 496 3.96 -1.00 -10.92
N THR A 497 3.98 -1.77 -11.99
CA THR A 497 3.90 -1.31 -13.38
C THR A 497 2.99 -2.25 -14.18
N GLU A 498 2.66 -1.92 -15.43
CA GLU A 498 1.90 -2.84 -16.31
C GLU A 498 2.60 -4.20 -16.52
N GLU A 499 3.94 -4.23 -16.47
CA GLU A 499 4.75 -5.45 -16.67
C GLU A 499 4.82 -6.36 -15.43
N GLY A 500 4.39 -5.89 -14.26
CA GLY A 500 4.53 -6.62 -13.00
C GLY A 500 5.09 -5.78 -11.86
N ILE A 501 5.55 -6.50 -10.84
CA ILE A 501 6.21 -5.95 -9.66
C ILE A 501 7.72 -6.03 -9.87
N SER A 502 8.37 -4.88 -9.87
CA SER A 502 9.80 -4.77 -10.09
C SER A 502 10.53 -4.20 -8.88
N LEU A 503 11.74 -4.70 -8.61
CA LEU A 503 12.65 -4.12 -7.64
C LEU A 503 13.24 -2.82 -8.22
N PHE A 504 13.09 -1.71 -7.50
CA PHE A 504 13.68 -0.43 -7.89
C PHE A 504 15.20 -0.44 -7.73
N ASP A 505 15.91 0.21 -8.65
CA ASP A 505 17.37 0.40 -8.58
C ASP A 505 18.16 -0.89 -8.34
N SER A 506 17.83 -1.94 -9.10
CA SER A 506 18.43 -3.26 -8.89
C SER A 506 19.93 -3.26 -9.18
N PRO A 507 20.80 -3.79 -8.30
CA PRO A 507 22.26 -3.76 -8.49
C PRO A 507 22.74 -4.57 -9.71
N ILE A 508 21.90 -5.45 -10.25
CA ILE A 508 22.24 -6.32 -11.38
C ILE A 508 21.61 -5.85 -12.71
N SER A 509 20.70 -4.87 -12.66
CA SER A 509 20.10 -4.29 -13.87
C SER A 509 21.03 -3.28 -14.51
N TYR A 510 20.89 -3.09 -15.82
CA TYR A 510 21.64 -2.06 -16.52
C TYR A 510 21.27 -0.65 -16.04
N PRO A 511 22.23 0.28 -15.99
CA PRO A 511 21.97 1.68 -15.65
C PRO A 511 20.95 2.30 -16.61
N LEU A 512 20.05 3.13 -16.09
CA LEU A 512 19.18 4.00 -16.87
C LEU A 512 19.99 5.14 -17.49
N VAL A 513 19.43 5.80 -18.51
CA VAL A 513 20.02 7.02 -19.05
C VAL A 513 19.84 8.13 -18.02
N ALA A 514 20.95 8.55 -17.43
CA ALA A 514 21.05 9.69 -16.54
C ALA A 514 21.04 10.99 -17.35
N ASN A 515 20.26 11.98 -16.94
CA ASN A 515 20.29 13.33 -17.51
C ASN A 515 20.59 14.34 -16.40
N TRP A 516 21.56 15.21 -16.63
CA TRP A 516 21.89 16.28 -15.69
C TRP A 516 22.23 17.57 -16.43
N ARG A 517 21.64 18.69 -16.02
CA ARG A 517 21.92 20.03 -16.53
C ARG A 517 22.35 20.96 -15.40
N SER A 518 23.48 21.62 -15.57
CA SER A 518 24.03 22.59 -14.62
C SER A 518 23.15 23.83 -14.51
N ARG A 519 23.44 24.65 -13.49
CA ARG A 519 23.04 26.06 -13.48
C ARG A 519 23.53 26.82 -14.72
N ASP A 520 22.91 27.96 -14.96
CA ASP A 520 23.41 28.94 -15.91
C ASP A 520 24.53 29.76 -15.28
N VAL A 521 25.74 29.63 -15.83
CA VAL A 521 26.92 30.36 -15.36
C VAL A 521 27.08 31.62 -16.21
N VAL A 522 26.87 32.78 -15.58
CA VAL A 522 27.17 34.07 -16.19
C VAL A 522 28.66 34.35 -16.07
N LEU A 523 29.32 34.50 -17.21
CA LEU A 523 30.75 34.77 -17.31
C LEU A 523 31.02 36.27 -17.08
N PRO A 524 32.12 36.64 -16.40
CA PRO A 524 32.41 38.04 -16.09
C PRO A 524 32.65 38.89 -17.35
N THR A 525 33.06 38.25 -18.44
CA THR A 525 33.22 38.86 -19.76
C THR A 525 32.81 37.83 -20.81
N PRO A 526 32.24 38.25 -21.96
CA PRO A 526 31.94 37.32 -23.05
C PRO A 526 33.22 36.67 -23.57
N VAL A 527 33.34 35.36 -23.40
CA VAL A 527 34.49 34.56 -23.82
C VAL A 527 34.06 33.44 -24.76
N ASN A 528 35.00 32.99 -25.58
CA ASN A 528 34.80 31.84 -26.45
C ASN A 528 35.41 30.60 -25.76
N LEU A 529 34.58 29.64 -25.36
CA LEU A 529 35.03 28.36 -24.83
C LEU A 529 35.43 27.46 -26.00
N GLY A 530 36.73 27.24 -26.19
CA GLY A 530 37.28 26.50 -27.32
C GLY A 530 37.57 25.02 -27.04
N ALA A 531 37.50 24.57 -25.78
CA ALA A 531 37.81 23.19 -25.41
C ALA A 531 36.98 22.67 -24.23
N ALA A 532 36.63 21.39 -24.27
CA ALA A 532 35.94 20.68 -23.21
C ALA A 532 36.57 19.30 -22.93
N LYS A 533 36.46 18.82 -21.69
CA LYS A 533 36.83 17.46 -21.28
C LYS A 533 35.79 16.94 -20.29
N ILE A 534 35.40 15.67 -20.45
CA ILE A 534 34.52 14.96 -19.52
C ILE A 534 35.30 13.78 -18.98
N ASP A 535 35.38 13.68 -17.66
CA ASP A 535 35.93 12.51 -16.98
C ASP A 535 34.77 11.60 -16.56
N PHE A 536 34.74 10.39 -17.10
CA PHE A 536 33.66 9.45 -16.84
C PHE A 536 34.16 8.01 -16.90
N LYS A 537 33.47 7.15 -16.14
CA LYS A 537 33.58 5.70 -16.21
C LYS A 537 32.48 5.16 -17.11
N VAL A 538 32.86 4.33 -18.07
CA VAL A 538 31.93 3.61 -18.96
C VAL A 538 30.97 2.72 -18.18
N ALA A 539 29.77 2.51 -18.71
CA ALA A 539 28.70 1.75 -18.05
C ALA A 539 29.06 0.27 -17.91
N ILE A 540 29.68 -0.29 -18.95
CA ILE A 540 30.09 -1.69 -19.03
C ILE A 540 31.48 -1.80 -19.66
N ASP A 541 32.22 -2.85 -19.32
CA ASP A 541 33.51 -3.11 -19.95
C ASP A 541 33.35 -3.29 -21.48
N PRO A 542 34.19 -2.66 -22.33
CA PRO A 542 34.07 -2.72 -23.78
C PRO A 542 34.14 -4.13 -24.39
N ALA A 543 34.92 -5.05 -23.80
CA ALA A 543 34.99 -6.43 -24.31
C ALA A 543 33.70 -7.19 -24.00
N THR A 544 33.14 -6.96 -22.81
CA THR A 544 31.83 -7.53 -22.43
C THR A 544 30.70 -6.96 -23.30
N LEU A 545 30.73 -5.65 -23.60
CA LEU A 545 29.75 -5.02 -24.49
C LEU A 545 29.77 -5.64 -25.89
N ALA A 546 30.96 -5.84 -26.47
CA ALA A 546 31.10 -6.46 -27.79
C ALA A 546 30.53 -7.89 -27.80
N ALA A 547 30.82 -8.68 -26.77
CA ALA A 547 30.29 -10.04 -26.64
C ALA A 547 28.76 -10.07 -26.51
N LEU A 548 28.16 -9.13 -25.75
CA LEU A 548 26.69 -9.04 -25.62
C LEU A 548 26.01 -8.61 -26.93
N ILE A 549 26.62 -7.68 -27.67
CA ILE A 549 26.13 -7.27 -28.99
C ILE A 549 26.16 -8.47 -29.95
N GLU A 550 27.27 -9.19 -30.00
CA GLU A 550 27.43 -10.38 -30.85
C GLU A 550 26.43 -11.49 -30.50
N GLN A 551 26.24 -11.77 -29.20
CA GLN A 551 25.24 -12.74 -28.74
C GLN A 551 23.82 -12.33 -29.16
N ARG A 552 23.49 -11.04 -29.05
CA ARG A 552 22.17 -10.52 -29.42
C ARG A 552 21.93 -10.56 -30.93
N GLU A 553 22.90 -10.12 -31.73
CA GLU A 553 22.82 -10.17 -33.19
C GLU A 553 22.71 -11.62 -33.68
N THR A 554 23.43 -12.55 -33.07
CA THR A 554 23.33 -13.99 -33.35
C THR A 554 21.93 -14.52 -33.03
N ALA A 555 21.36 -14.17 -31.88
CA ALA A 555 20.00 -14.60 -31.50
C ALA A 555 18.93 -14.04 -32.46
N ILE A 556 19.06 -12.77 -32.87
CA ILE A 556 18.15 -12.15 -33.85
C ILE A 556 18.27 -12.84 -35.20
N ALA A 557 19.49 -13.05 -35.71
CA ALA A 557 19.73 -13.71 -36.99
C ALA A 557 19.18 -15.16 -37.00
N ASN A 558 19.35 -15.90 -35.90
CA ASN A 558 18.77 -17.22 -35.75
C ASN A 558 17.24 -17.18 -35.78
N ASN A 559 16.61 -16.24 -35.05
CA ASN A 559 15.16 -16.08 -35.04
C ASN A 559 14.59 -15.67 -36.40
N GLU A 560 15.27 -14.79 -37.13
CA GLU A 560 14.92 -14.41 -38.50
C GLU A 560 15.03 -15.61 -39.46
N ALA A 561 16.07 -16.43 -39.33
CA ALA A 561 16.23 -17.66 -40.11
C ALA A 561 15.10 -18.66 -39.83
N LEU A 562 14.70 -18.82 -38.56
CA LEU A 562 13.58 -19.67 -38.16
C LEU A 562 12.25 -19.15 -38.70
N LEU A 563 12.04 -17.83 -38.66
CA LEU A 563 10.86 -17.19 -39.24
C LEU A 563 10.79 -17.44 -40.75
N ALA A 564 11.92 -17.32 -41.45
CA ALA A 564 12.03 -17.59 -42.89
C ALA A 564 11.83 -19.07 -43.24
N ALA A 565 12.18 -19.99 -42.35
CA ALA A 565 12.07 -21.44 -42.55
C ALA A 565 10.67 -22.02 -42.26
N GLY A 566 9.68 -21.19 -41.90
CA GLY A 566 8.30 -21.63 -41.66
C GLY A 566 7.72 -21.23 -40.29
N GLY A 567 8.43 -20.42 -39.50
CA GLY A 567 7.93 -19.84 -38.26
C GLY A 567 8.38 -20.58 -37.00
N PHE A 568 7.97 -20.04 -35.85
CA PHE A 568 8.20 -20.66 -34.55
C PHE A 568 7.19 -21.80 -34.39
N PHE A 569 7.65 -23.05 -34.40
CA PHE A 569 6.79 -24.19 -34.09
C PHE A 569 6.32 -24.07 -32.62
N GLY A 570 5.02 -24.27 -32.37
CA GLY A 570 4.44 -24.18 -31.04
C GLY A 570 4.53 -25.49 -30.25
N ALA A 571 4.52 -25.37 -28.92
CA ALA A 571 4.49 -26.50 -27.99
C ALA A 571 3.17 -27.29 -28.06
N MET A 572 3.27 -28.62 -28.02
CA MET A 572 2.12 -29.48 -27.75
C MET A 572 1.90 -29.51 -26.23
N ASN A 573 0.68 -29.16 -25.78
CA ASN A 573 0.27 -29.20 -24.37
C ASN A 573 0.88 -28.10 -23.45
N PHE A 574 1.16 -26.89 -23.96
CA PHE A 574 1.74 -25.75 -23.20
C PHE A 574 0.84 -25.16 -22.09
N ALA A 575 -0.24 -25.82 -21.68
CA ALA A 575 -1.29 -25.21 -20.88
C ALA A 575 -0.99 -25.10 -19.36
N ALA A 576 0.28 -25.15 -18.93
CA ALA A 576 0.64 -25.00 -17.52
C ALA A 576 2.00 -24.31 -17.32
N TYR A 577 2.03 -23.39 -16.35
CA TYR A 577 3.27 -22.79 -15.85
C TYR A 577 4.12 -23.88 -15.16
N ASN A 578 5.42 -23.95 -15.47
CA ASN A 578 6.39 -24.92 -14.94
C ASN A 578 6.32 -26.38 -15.45
N GLU A 579 5.61 -26.66 -16.55
CA GLU A 579 5.77 -27.93 -17.28
C GLU A 579 6.61 -27.74 -18.56
N LEU A 580 7.53 -28.68 -18.84
CA LEU A 580 8.28 -28.67 -20.09
C LEU A 580 7.35 -29.12 -21.23
N GLY A 581 7.00 -28.21 -22.13
CA GLY A 581 6.28 -28.53 -23.35
C GLY A 581 7.08 -29.50 -24.23
N VAL A 582 6.40 -30.46 -24.86
CA VAL A 582 7.02 -31.30 -25.90
C VAL A 582 6.96 -30.54 -27.22
N ASN A 583 8.11 -30.37 -27.89
CA ASN A 583 8.32 -29.46 -29.04
C ASN A 583 8.08 -27.98 -28.70
N ASP A 584 8.69 -27.49 -27.62
CA ASP A 584 8.67 -26.06 -27.26
C ASP A 584 9.24 -25.14 -28.36
N SER A 585 8.97 -23.84 -28.24
CA SER A 585 9.44 -22.83 -29.17
C SER A 585 10.95 -22.92 -29.34
N ILE A 586 11.39 -23.09 -30.58
CA ILE A 586 12.81 -23.07 -30.97
C ILE A 586 13.37 -21.64 -31.05
N ALA A 587 12.60 -20.62 -30.65
CA ALA A 587 13.05 -19.24 -30.62
C ALA A 587 14.24 -19.08 -29.66
N TYR A 588 15.31 -18.48 -30.15
CA TYR A 588 16.43 -18.07 -29.33
C TYR A 588 15.99 -16.86 -28.48
N TYR A 589 16.27 -16.92 -27.18
CA TYR A 589 16.11 -15.77 -26.30
C TYR A 589 17.01 -14.63 -26.78
N VAL A 590 16.41 -13.48 -27.08
CA VAL A 590 17.14 -12.26 -27.45
C VAL A 590 17.44 -11.50 -26.17
N PRO A 591 18.72 -11.36 -25.76
CA PRO A 591 19.08 -10.58 -24.59
C PRO A 591 18.62 -9.12 -24.71
N PRO A 592 18.35 -8.45 -23.58
CA PRO A 592 18.01 -7.03 -23.56
C PRO A 592 19.13 -6.18 -24.18
N ILE A 593 18.77 -4.98 -24.65
CA ILE A 593 19.72 -4.05 -25.26
C ILE A 593 20.80 -3.70 -24.22
N PRO A 594 22.10 -3.92 -24.51
CA PRO A 594 23.15 -3.59 -23.57
C PRO A 594 23.28 -2.06 -23.40
N PRO A 595 23.83 -1.58 -22.27
CA PRO A 595 23.96 -0.16 -22.02
C PRO A 595 25.00 0.47 -22.96
N SER A 596 24.78 1.74 -23.29
CA SER A 596 25.68 2.57 -24.07
C SER A 596 26.86 3.05 -23.23
N ASN A 597 28.07 2.95 -23.78
CA ASN A 597 29.29 3.52 -23.21
C ASN A 597 29.56 4.96 -23.69
N GLU A 598 28.53 5.61 -24.23
CA GLU A 598 28.61 6.95 -24.82
C GLU A 598 27.91 7.96 -23.90
N ILE A 599 28.52 9.13 -23.74
CA ILE A 599 27.94 10.28 -23.04
C ILE A 599 27.61 11.36 -24.07
N GLN A 600 26.37 11.76 -24.16
CA GLN A 600 25.96 12.93 -24.91
C GLN A 600 26.24 14.18 -24.10
N PHE A 601 27.09 15.04 -24.64
CA PHE A 601 27.42 16.36 -24.09
C PHE A 601 26.71 17.44 -24.89
N VAL A 602 26.07 18.36 -24.19
CA VAL A 602 25.40 19.52 -24.78
C VAL A 602 25.87 20.77 -24.03
N LEU A 603 26.35 21.76 -24.79
CA LEU A 603 26.64 23.10 -24.31
C LEU A 603 25.49 24.02 -24.72
N ARG A 604 24.96 24.78 -23.76
CA ARG A 604 23.83 25.68 -23.96
C ARG A 604 24.14 27.11 -23.54
N ASP A 605 23.44 28.05 -24.17
CA ASP A 605 23.29 29.44 -23.73
C ASP A 605 21.81 29.68 -23.43
N GLY A 606 21.45 29.67 -22.14
CA GLY A 606 20.06 29.58 -21.73
C GLY A 606 19.41 28.32 -22.30
N GLU A 607 18.36 28.48 -23.11
CA GLU A 607 17.64 27.37 -23.74
C GLU A 607 18.25 26.92 -25.08
N ASP A 608 19.09 27.77 -25.71
CA ASP A 608 19.63 27.49 -27.03
C ASP A 608 20.80 26.50 -26.96
N VAL A 609 20.78 25.48 -27.82
CA VAL A 609 21.87 24.52 -27.96
C VAL A 609 22.97 25.12 -28.83
N ILE A 610 24.13 25.39 -28.23
CA ILE A 610 25.32 25.86 -28.93
C ILE A 610 26.02 24.71 -29.65
N PHE A 611 26.21 23.61 -28.93
CA PHE A 611 27.02 22.49 -29.39
C PHE A 611 26.54 21.20 -28.74
N GLN A 612 26.52 20.14 -29.53
CA GLN A 612 26.27 18.79 -29.05
C GLN A 612 27.32 17.83 -29.60
N LYS A 613 27.77 16.90 -28.77
CA LYS A 613 28.70 15.85 -29.18
C LYS A 613 28.51 14.59 -28.35
N VAL A 614 28.55 13.47 -29.04
CA VAL A 614 28.67 12.15 -28.41
C VAL A 614 30.13 11.90 -28.06
N VAL A 615 30.40 11.68 -26.78
CA VAL A 615 31.72 11.47 -26.19
C VAL A 615 31.89 9.99 -25.87
N ARG A 616 32.96 9.39 -26.39
CA ARG A 616 33.25 7.95 -26.27
C ARG A 616 34.53 7.64 -25.48
N ASP A 617 35.34 8.66 -25.22
CA ASP A 617 36.56 8.56 -24.41
C ASP A 617 36.73 9.81 -23.54
N THR A 618 37.64 9.77 -22.57
CA THR A 618 37.90 10.87 -21.64
C THR A 618 38.85 11.93 -22.22
N LYS A 619 39.13 11.91 -23.53
CA LYS A 619 40.03 12.88 -24.15
C LYS A 619 39.32 14.21 -24.34
N ALA A 620 40.09 15.28 -24.21
CA ALA A 620 39.60 16.63 -24.49
C ALA A 620 39.23 16.78 -25.97
N PHE A 621 38.17 17.54 -26.24
CA PHE A 621 37.69 17.85 -27.58
C PHE A 621 37.50 19.35 -27.78
N LYS A 622 37.54 19.79 -29.04
CA LYS A 622 37.36 21.18 -29.43
C LYS A 622 35.87 21.54 -29.46
N LEU A 623 35.56 22.75 -29.00
CA LEU A 623 34.25 23.39 -29.11
C LEU A 623 34.24 24.35 -30.31
N PRO A 624 33.06 24.80 -30.79
CA PRO A 624 32.96 25.74 -31.90
C PRO A 624 33.73 27.03 -31.62
N ALA A 625 34.50 27.50 -32.61
CA ALA A 625 35.25 28.74 -32.51
C ALA A 625 34.46 29.93 -33.09
N GLY A 626 34.78 31.14 -32.64
CA GLY A 626 34.31 32.39 -33.26
C GLY A 626 33.05 32.99 -32.64
N MET A 627 32.44 32.32 -31.67
CA MET A 627 31.28 32.82 -30.93
C MET A 627 31.68 33.09 -29.48
N LYS A 628 31.21 34.20 -28.91
CA LYS A 628 31.42 34.56 -27.52
C LYS A 628 30.10 34.47 -26.80
N TYR A 629 30.09 33.84 -25.64
CA TYR A 629 28.90 33.66 -24.82
C TYR A 629 29.09 34.39 -23.50
N ASP A 630 28.01 34.99 -23.01
CA ASP A 630 27.94 35.62 -21.70
C ASP A 630 27.35 34.66 -20.65
N THR A 631 26.49 33.72 -21.07
CA THR A 631 25.90 32.68 -20.22
C THR A 631 26.19 31.31 -20.81
N VAL A 632 26.57 30.36 -19.95
CA VAL A 632 26.80 28.97 -20.37
C VAL A 632 26.23 27.99 -19.36
N SER A 633 25.61 26.93 -19.84
CA SER A 633 25.27 25.74 -19.05
C SER A 633 25.66 24.46 -19.79
N VAL A 634 25.90 23.41 -19.01
CA VAL A 634 26.28 22.09 -19.50
C VAL A 634 25.20 21.10 -19.18
N GLU A 635 24.84 20.32 -20.18
CA GLU A 635 23.97 19.16 -20.04
C GLU A 635 24.73 17.90 -20.46
N VAL A 636 24.64 16.86 -19.64
CA VAL A 636 25.19 15.53 -19.93
C VAL A 636 24.09 14.49 -19.82
N SER A 637 24.07 13.57 -20.79
CA SER A 637 23.14 12.45 -20.85
C SER A 637 23.88 11.15 -21.15
N GLY A 638 23.61 10.07 -20.43
CA GLY A 638 24.19 8.76 -20.73
C GLY A 638 24.13 7.76 -19.58
N GLN A 639 24.71 6.59 -19.79
CA GLN A 639 24.67 5.46 -18.84
C GLN A 639 26.01 5.25 -18.09
N GLY A 640 27.02 6.07 -18.37
CA GLY A 640 28.30 6.09 -17.64
C GLY A 640 28.25 6.97 -16.38
N THR A 641 29.16 6.73 -15.43
CA THR A 641 29.32 7.59 -14.24
C THR A 641 30.23 8.76 -14.57
N VAL A 642 29.76 10.00 -14.43
CA VAL A 642 30.55 11.22 -14.70
C VAL A 642 31.13 11.76 -13.40
N TYR A 643 32.45 11.97 -13.39
CA TYR A 643 33.19 12.48 -12.23
C TYR A 643 33.37 14.00 -12.28
N GLU A 644 33.65 14.54 -13.48
CA GLU A 644 33.98 15.94 -13.64
C GLU A 644 33.78 16.40 -15.09
N ILE A 645 33.36 17.65 -15.27
CA ILE A 645 33.31 18.31 -16.57
C ILE A 645 34.14 19.59 -16.52
N ARG A 646 35.06 19.75 -17.47
CA ARG A 646 35.94 20.92 -17.58
C ARG A 646 35.74 21.63 -18.92
N LEU A 647 35.58 22.95 -18.87
CA LEU A 647 35.56 23.83 -20.04
C LEU A 647 36.66 24.88 -19.93
N ALA A 648 37.31 25.20 -21.05
CA ALA A 648 38.31 26.26 -21.12
C ALA A 648 38.29 26.96 -22.48
N GLU A 649 38.85 28.17 -22.53
CA GLU A 649 39.02 28.92 -23.78
C GLU A 649 39.94 28.20 -24.77
N THR A 650 40.92 27.44 -24.29
CA THR A 650 41.90 26.73 -25.13
C THR A 650 42.21 25.33 -24.62
N MET A 651 42.65 24.44 -25.51
CA MET A 651 43.10 23.08 -25.15
C MET A 651 44.25 23.08 -24.16
N SER A 652 45.14 24.08 -24.22
CA SER A 652 46.23 24.24 -23.24
C SER A 652 45.70 24.67 -21.88
N GLY A 653 44.64 25.49 -21.84
CA GLY A 653 43.96 25.90 -20.62
C GLY A 653 43.36 24.73 -19.83
N LEU A 654 42.95 23.64 -20.50
CA LEU A 654 42.49 22.43 -19.84
C LEU A 654 43.59 21.67 -19.07
N LYS A 655 44.87 21.88 -19.40
CA LYS A 655 46.02 21.22 -18.75
C LYS A 655 46.53 21.96 -17.51
N ALA A 656 46.09 23.19 -17.29
CA ALA A 656 46.67 24.10 -16.30
C ALA A 656 46.11 23.93 -14.86
N VAL A 657 45.45 22.81 -14.57
CA VAL A 657 44.84 22.49 -13.25
C VAL A 657 45.16 21.06 -12.86
#